data_AF-A0A5K0VKT5-F1
#
_entry.id   AF-A0A5K0VKT5-F1
#
_cell.length_a   1.000
_cell.length_b   1.000
_cell.length_c   1.000
_cell.angle_alpha   90.00
_cell.angle_beta   90.00
_cell.angle_gamma   90.00
#
_symmetry.space_group_name_H-M   'P 1'
#
loop_
_entity.id
_entity.type
_entity.pdbx_description
1 polymer ?
#
loop_
_entity_poly.entity_id
_entity_poly.type
_entity_poly.pdbx_seq_one_letter_code
_entity_poly.pdbx_strand_id
1 'polypeptide(L)'
;MALDIATCIFQGCNLFCDLCSPQLKDIINFKENKQRLDSQFEVLMYQKNKIVSYVEGGKRDGKVPSETVERDLQRMEKLERKYRDILEKFEARHCGNCKLLFELSRQIENIGGEIQTETEIGFQYMDGRGVLNDPPPPMVEVLSVPHVYGREEVIKRIMNHLNDDRIRIIGLWGITGVGKTTVAQKVNNELKGKETLVIYVPMKDKPGIEGIQTRIARRLGMTFGEHDNEVTRAAMLFNRLREKKFLLILDEVHRKLDLDHVGVPNRSDQSMMSKVLLTTTDFEMCKTMLSDETVEVELLPKPHALCLFREKAGKVVESHEIQPLAKEAAEECEGLPRFLVLLGEIMRDVHEVGIWNNALRELRALRVTRVLSNWSVADVDKEFRLLRRNIDRITDRSTRLCFLYCCLFSRRYSVNVKRLVSYWRSEGFMEELNSKDSTDKGFQIIGRFRNYCLLKAKDSFSSVMMLGLVRDMGLKMADEEGHQFFVRDEKTNPLRQWPPKGMIPQDIKRISLMGHQIQSLADQPQQVWSELSTLILQHNPLKSITDGFFHGMPALQVLDLSHTEITTLPPSISTLVNAKALYLGDCRYLREMPPIGELRQLKLLDLNHTQIEELPQGLEELSQLKTLILSYTKRLTRIRRGLMPCLLAIEELDMHQSAYSWGLEGMAKLETASLEELSSLHKLEALYVNIQNPICLIPNEFVDQWRILWQFNFSIGGDIELPRRHNRELHVINSDGLLPSETVKMVLRRTQSLVLFNCTGIMWISQVGGSFKDLKSLFVHGCDDVSSLMVRGDDVDQNGAWEVLETLDLRNLANLETIWMGRAPRGGTLGNLTQITISCCPQLRSLFPIGVFVKKNKLKEIHLWECASIEEVFQGEVLEARAGGDGDIEEEACLPFLTRVILKDLPRLTVVCKEEPFLPLLEEVEVKSCPLLKNLPIRDIGAIQQIKGSKIWWEQLKWQNESIKTAMQRLFLDNGE
;
A
#
# COMPACT_ATOMS: atom_id res chain seq x y z
N MET A 1 69.89 53.23 82.57
CA MET A 1 68.72 52.86 83.41
C MET A 1 67.40 52.74 82.64
N ALA A 2 66.90 53.76 81.91
CA ALA A 2 65.69 53.59 81.08
C ALA A 2 65.91 52.80 79.77
N LEU A 3 67.13 52.82 79.22
CA LEU A 3 67.51 52.05 78.03
C LEU A 3 67.82 50.57 78.34
N ASP A 4 68.31 50.27 79.55
CA ASP A 4 68.64 48.91 79.97
C ASP A 4 67.39 48.10 80.34
N ILE A 5 66.35 48.74 80.88
CA ILE A 5 65.07 48.08 81.19
C ILE A 5 64.29 47.76 79.91
N ALA A 6 64.32 48.64 78.90
CA ALA A 6 63.68 48.37 77.61
C ALA A 6 64.36 47.20 76.87
N THR A 7 65.69 47.09 76.94
CA THR A 7 66.44 46.00 76.30
C THR A 7 66.25 44.66 77.04
N CYS A 8 66.15 44.68 78.39
CA CYS A 8 65.81 43.50 79.19
C CYS A 8 64.35 43.03 79.00
N ILE A 9 63.39 43.94 78.81
CA ILE A 9 61.99 43.57 78.49
C ILE A 9 61.92 43.01 77.06
N PHE A 10 62.64 43.58 76.10
CA PHE A 10 62.66 43.08 74.71
C PHE A 10 63.35 41.70 74.60
N GLN A 11 64.45 41.49 75.32
CA GLN A 11 65.13 40.18 75.41
C GLN A 11 64.33 39.17 76.24
N GLY A 12 63.65 39.60 77.30
CA GLY A 12 62.74 38.77 78.10
C GLY A 12 61.50 38.32 77.32
N CYS A 13 60.92 39.19 76.49
CA CYS A 13 59.82 38.83 75.58
C CYS A 13 60.28 37.88 74.46
N ASN A 14 61.49 38.03 73.93
CA ASN A 14 62.05 37.09 72.95
C ASN A 14 62.35 35.71 73.56
N LEU A 15 62.87 35.64 74.80
CA LEU A 15 63.04 34.35 75.50
C LEU A 15 61.69 33.69 75.86
N PHE A 16 60.66 34.49 76.17
CA PHE A 16 59.31 33.97 76.39
C PHE A 16 58.65 33.47 75.08
N CYS A 17 59.02 34.04 73.92
CA CYS A 17 58.56 33.59 72.61
C CYS A 17 59.16 32.24 72.17
N ASP A 18 60.38 31.92 72.60
CA ASP A 18 61.03 30.63 72.26
C ASP A 18 60.50 29.45 73.11
N LEU A 19 59.86 29.73 74.25
CA LEU A 19 59.28 28.74 75.17
C LEU A 19 57.76 28.56 75.01
N CYS A 20 57.11 29.32 74.12
CA CYS A 20 55.67 29.24 73.93
C CYS A 20 55.27 28.26 72.81
N SER A 21 54.23 27.47 73.09
CA SER A 21 53.51 26.56 72.18
C SER A 21 53.43 27.09 70.73
N PRO A 22 53.48 26.23 69.69
CA PRO A 22 53.31 26.62 68.28
C PRO A 22 52.16 27.62 68.05
N GLN A 23 51.11 27.49 68.87
CA GLN A 23 49.88 28.28 68.92
C GLN A 23 50.07 29.79 69.18
N LEU A 24 51.19 30.23 69.78
CA LEU A 24 51.49 31.65 70.01
C LEU A 24 52.34 32.27 68.89
N LYS A 25 53.13 31.47 68.15
CA LYS A 25 53.86 31.93 66.96
C LYS A 25 52.91 32.39 65.84
N ASP A 26 51.77 31.72 65.69
CA ASP A 26 50.76 32.09 64.69
C ASP A 26 50.11 33.46 64.99
N ILE A 27 49.94 33.80 66.28
CA ILE A 27 49.44 35.11 66.71
C ILE A 27 50.51 36.20 66.52
N ILE A 28 51.79 35.90 66.78
CA ILE A 28 52.92 36.85 66.62
C ILE A 28 53.15 37.17 65.14
N ASN A 29 53.06 36.19 64.26
CA ASN A 29 53.22 36.34 62.80
C ASN A 29 51.90 36.57 62.07
N PHE A 30 50.82 36.88 62.79
CA PHE A 30 49.46 37.02 62.24
C PHE A 30 49.36 38.02 61.07
N LYS A 31 50.11 39.12 61.12
CA LYS A 31 50.17 40.11 60.03
C LYS A 31 50.88 39.55 58.78
N GLU A 32 51.99 38.85 58.95
CA GLU A 32 52.74 38.23 57.85
C GLU A 32 51.95 37.08 57.22
N ASN A 33 51.28 36.26 58.05
CA ASN A 33 50.41 35.17 57.61
C ASN A 33 49.21 35.67 56.80
N LYS A 34 48.62 36.82 57.20
CA LYS A 34 47.55 37.48 56.42
C LYS A 34 48.08 38.01 55.09
N GLN A 35 49.23 38.70 55.08
CA GLN A 35 49.84 39.18 53.83
C GLN A 35 50.16 38.03 52.86
N ARG A 36 50.66 36.91 53.39
CA ARG A 36 50.89 35.68 52.60
C ARG A 36 49.58 35.12 52.04
N LEU A 37 48.53 35.03 52.85
CA LEU A 37 47.21 34.57 52.40
C LEU A 37 46.64 35.47 51.29
N ASP A 38 46.80 36.79 51.42
CA ASP A 38 46.32 37.76 50.44
C ASP A 38 47.04 37.59 49.10
N SER A 39 48.36 37.35 49.16
CA SER A 39 49.17 37.08 47.97
C SER A 39 48.79 35.76 47.30
N GLN A 40 48.55 34.71 48.10
CA GLN A 40 48.07 33.41 47.59
C GLN A 40 46.68 33.52 46.97
N PHE A 41 45.80 34.29 47.58
CA PHE A 41 44.44 34.51 47.10
C PHE A 41 44.42 35.30 45.77
N GLU A 42 45.27 36.30 45.60
CA GLU A 42 45.43 37.01 44.33
C GLU A 42 45.82 36.07 43.18
N VAL A 43 46.75 35.14 43.43
CA VAL A 43 47.17 34.14 42.43
C VAL A 43 46.01 33.20 42.09
N LEU A 44 45.28 32.70 43.09
CA LEU A 44 44.12 31.84 42.88
C LEU A 44 43.04 32.55 42.05
N MET A 45 42.75 33.82 42.34
CA MET A 45 41.76 34.61 41.60
C MET A 45 42.20 34.90 40.17
N TYR A 46 43.49 35.16 39.94
CA TYR A 46 44.03 35.29 38.58
C TYR A 46 43.84 34.00 37.77
N GLN A 47 44.18 32.84 38.35
CA GLN A 47 43.98 31.54 37.71
C GLN A 47 42.50 31.26 37.44
N LYS A 48 41.63 31.44 38.44
CA LYS A 48 40.18 31.28 38.32
C LYS A 48 39.63 32.13 37.17
N ASN A 49 39.95 33.42 37.15
CA ASN A 49 39.47 34.34 36.12
C ASN A 49 39.98 33.95 34.72
N LYS A 50 41.22 33.44 34.63
CA LYS A 50 41.78 32.95 33.37
C LYS A 50 41.05 31.67 32.89
N ILE A 51 40.77 30.72 33.79
CA ILE A 51 40.00 29.51 33.48
C ILE A 51 38.58 29.88 33.04
N VAL A 52 37.91 30.80 33.76
CA VAL A 52 36.59 31.33 33.38
C VAL A 52 36.64 31.98 32.00
N SER A 53 37.68 32.76 31.69
CA SER A 53 37.85 33.35 30.36
C SER A 53 38.00 32.29 29.25
N TYR A 54 38.69 31.19 29.50
CA TYR A 54 38.75 30.06 28.56
C TYR A 54 37.39 29.40 28.37
N VAL A 55 36.64 29.21 29.45
CA VAL A 55 35.29 28.64 29.41
C VAL A 55 34.31 29.55 28.66
N GLU A 56 34.31 30.85 28.93
CA GLU A 56 33.46 31.83 28.26
C GLU A 56 33.83 31.99 26.77
N GLY A 57 35.13 31.97 26.44
CA GLY A 57 35.60 31.92 25.06
C GLY A 57 35.12 30.67 24.35
N GLY A 58 35.32 29.49 24.96
CA GLY A 58 34.90 28.20 24.41
C GLY A 58 33.39 28.05 24.22
N LYS A 59 32.57 28.68 25.07
CA LYS A 59 31.10 28.70 24.91
C LYS A 59 30.67 29.38 23.61
N ARG A 60 31.42 30.38 23.13
CA ARG A 60 31.15 31.04 21.83
C ARG A 60 31.44 30.10 20.65
N ASP A 61 32.40 29.19 20.84
CA ASP A 61 32.77 28.16 19.87
C ASP A 61 31.96 26.85 20.04
N GLY A 62 30.94 26.85 20.90
CA GLY A 62 30.07 25.70 21.15
C GLY A 62 30.70 24.56 21.97
N LYS A 63 31.85 24.81 22.63
CA LYS A 63 32.53 23.83 23.49
C LYS A 63 32.01 23.86 24.92
N VAL A 64 32.20 22.76 25.63
CA VAL A 64 31.78 22.60 27.04
C VAL A 64 33.00 22.45 27.95
N PRO A 65 32.97 23.00 29.18
CA PRO A 65 34.05 22.75 30.14
C PRO A 65 34.15 21.26 30.49
N SER A 66 35.36 20.78 30.78
CA SER A 66 35.54 19.43 31.28
C SER A 66 34.95 19.28 32.69
N GLU A 67 34.44 18.08 33.03
CA GLU A 67 33.80 17.80 34.33
C GLU A 67 34.77 18.00 35.52
N THR A 68 36.06 17.84 35.28
CA THR A 68 37.13 18.17 36.23
C THR A 68 37.21 19.68 36.45
N VAL A 69 37.21 20.48 35.39
CA VAL A 69 37.28 21.95 35.48
C VAL A 69 36.04 22.55 36.15
N GLU A 70 34.84 22.02 35.88
CA GLU A 70 33.63 22.49 36.57
C GLU A 70 33.71 22.25 38.08
N ARG A 71 34.20 21.08 38.51
CA ARG A 71 34.41 20.78 39.92
C ARG A 71 35.46 21.68 40.56
N ASP A 72 36.56 21.93 39.87
CA ASP A 72 37.65 22.76 40.38
C ASP A 72 37.22 24.24 40.49
N LEU A 73 36.49 24.77 39.50
CA LEU A 73 35.90 26.12 39.58
C LEU A 73 34.94 26.27 40.78
N GLN A 74 34.11 25.26 41.06
CA GLN A 74 33.23 25.26 42.23
C GLN A 74 34.03 25.27 43.56
N ARG A 75 35.17 24.58 43.61
CA ARG A 75 36.07 24.62 44.78
C ARG A 75 36.72 25.98 44.95
N MET A 76 37.23 26.57 43.86
CA MET A 76 37.80 27.93 43.87
C MET A 76 36.77 28.97 44.32
N GLU A 77 35.51 28.89 43.88
CA GLU A 77 34.40 29.74 44.35
C GLU A 77 34.08 29.57 45.84
N LYS A 78 34.22 28.35 46.36
CA LYS A 78 34.04 28.09 47.79
C LYS A 78 35.17 28.70 48.61
N LEU A 79 36.41 28.61 48.14
CA LEU A 79 37.57 29.24 48.79
C LEU A 79 37.47 30.77 48.76
N GLU A 80 36.99 31.34 47.66
CA GLU A 80 36.74 32.78 47.53
C GLU A 80 35.74 33.30 48.57
N ARG A 81 34.64 32.57 48.80
CA ARG A 81 33.69 32.90 49.86
C ARG A 81 34.32 32.80 51.24
N LYS A 82 35.04 31.70 51.53
CA LYS A 82 35.74 31.52 52.81
C LYS A 82 36.75 32.64 53.08
N TYR A 83 37.49 33.08 52.06
CA TYR A 83 38.44 34.19 52.18
C TYR A 83 37.73 35.52 52.46
N ARG A 84 36.62 35.81 51.77
CA ARG A 84 35.79 37.00 52.05
C ARG A 84 35.25 37.01 53.48
N ASP A 85 34.76 35.88 53.97
CA ASP A 85 34.28 35.76 55.36
C ASP A 85 35.40 36.03 56.38
N ILE A 86 36.66 35.62 56.09
CA ILE A 86 37.81 35.97 56.93
C ILE A 86 38.09 37.47 56.85
N LEU A 87 38.04 38.06 55.65
CA LEU A 87 38.32 39.48 55.43
C LEU A 87 37.33 40.36 56.21
N GLU A 88 36.03 40.06 56.15
CA GLU A 88 35.01 40.79 56.91
C GLU A 88 35.25 40.68 58.42
N LYS A 89 35.58 39.48 58.93
CA LYS A 89 35.90 39.28 60.36
C LYS A 89 37.19 39.98 60.77
N PHE A 90 38.14 40.13 59.85
CA PHE A 90 39.38 40.86 60.06
C PHE A 90 39.14 42.38 60.13
N GLU A 91 38.29 42.91 59.25
CA GLU A 91 37.91 44.34 59.20
C GLU A 91 37.00 44.76 60.37
N ALA A 92 36.13 43.87 60.85
CA ALA A 92 35.24 44.11 61.99
C ALA A 92 35.93 44.09 63.37
N ARG A 93 37.27 44.01 63.42
CA ARG A 93 38.03 43.83 64.67
C ARG A 93 38.03 45.10 65.54
N HIS A 94 37.72 44.96 66.82
CA HIS A 94 37.99 45.99 67.85
C HIS A 94 39.13 45.52 68.77
N CYS A 95 40.07 46.41 69.10
CA CYS A 95 41.28 46.09 69.87
C CYS A 95 40.94 45.49 71.26
N GLY A 96 41.30 44.22 71.49
CA GLY A 96 41.28 43.60 72.82
C GLY A 96 40.92 42.10 72.89
N ASN A 97 40.38 41.48 71.83
CA ASN A 97 39.88 40.10 71.92
C ASN A 97 40.88 39.04 71.41
N CYS A 98 41.79 38.57 72.28
CA CYS A 98 42.81 37.55 71.95
C CYS A 98 42.21 36.20 71.47
N LYS A 99 40.97 35.88 71.84
CA LYS A 99 40.27 34.66 71.42
C LYS A 99 39.89 34.70 69.93
N LEU A 100 39.41 35.85 69.46
CA LEU A 100 39.07 36.07 68.05
C LEU A 100 40.33 36.04 67.16
N LEU A 101 41.45 36.60 67.63
CA LEU A 101 42.74 36.53 66.94
C LEU A 101 43.24 35.11 66.76
N PHE A 102 43.17 34.29 67.81
CA PHE A 102 43.60 32.91 67.75
C PHE A 102 42.75 32.11 66.75
N GLU A 103 41.44 32.32 66.77
CA GLU A 103 40.51 31.66 65.85
C GLU A 103 40.72 32.10 64.39
N LEU A 104 40.92 33.40 64.14
CA LEU A 104 41.27 33.93 62.82
C LEU A 104 42.61 33.40 62.32
N SER A 105 43.61 33.28 63.19
CA SER A 105 44.94 32.80 62.81
C SER A 105 44.89 31.37 62.30
N ARG A 106 44.12 30.50 62.98
CA ARG A 106 43.92 29.11 62.57
C ARG A 106 43.12 29.00 61.28
N GLN A 107 42.14 29.89 61.07
CA GLN A 107 41.37 29.95 59.83
C GLN A 107 42.24 30.39 58.64
N ILE A 108 43.11 31.38 58.85
CA ILE A 108 44.07 31.87 57.84
C ILE A 108 45.04 30.76 57.41
N GLU A 109 45.59 30.01 58.35
CA GLU A 109 46.52 28.92 58.03
C GLU A 109 45.83 27.77 57.29
N ASN A 110 44.65 27.34 57.77
CA ASN A 110 43.90 26.26 57.14
C ASN A 110 43.46 26.63 55.72
N ILE A 111 42.91 27.83 55.52
CA ILE A 111 42.48 28.28 54.19
C ILE A 111 43.68 28.59 53.29
N GLY A 112 44.79 29.09 53.84
CA GLY A 112 46.05 29.25 53.09
C GLY A 112 46.57 27.92 52.52
N GLY A 113 46.50 26.85 53.31
CA GLY A 113 46.80 25.49 52.83
C GLY A 113 45.87 25.03 51.71
N GLU A 114 44.55 25.18 51.89
CA GLU A 114 43.56 24.82 50.85
C GLU A 114 43.75 25.64 49.55
N ILE A 115 44.01 26.95 49.66
CA ILE A 115 44.29 27.83 48.51
C ILE A 115 45.55 27.39 47.80
N GLN A 116 46.62 27.05 48.52
CA GLN A 116 47.87 26.62 47.92
C GLN A 116 47.70 25.31 47.11
N THR A 117 46.97 24.33 47.63
CA THR A 117 46.66 23.09 46.90
C THR A 117 45.86 23.36 45.62
N GLU A 118 44.80 24.17 45.69
CA GLU A 118 44.00 24.48 44.50
C GLU A 118 44.76 25.36 43.49
N THR A 119 45.70 26.19 43.95
CA THR A 119 46.59 26.98 43.08
C THR A 119 47.55 26.08 42.29
N GLU A 120 48.05 25.00 42.90
CA GLU A 120 48.89 23.99 42.23
C GLU A 120 48.13 23.24 41.13
N ILE A 121 46.85 22.91 41.38
CA ILE A 121 45.95 22.30 40.39
C ILE A 121 45.66 23.29 39.26
N GLY A 122 45.36 24.56 39.60
CA GLY A 122 45.03 25.62 38.65
C GLY A 122 46.11 25.88 37.59
N PHE A 123 47.39 25.63 37.90
CA PHE A 123 48.48 25.76 36.94
C PHE A 123 48.37 24.84 35.73
N GLN A 124 47.72 23.68 35.88
CA GLN A 124 47.55 22.71 34.80
C GLN A 124 46.64 23.22 33.68
N TYR A 125 45.80 24.21 33.98
CA TYR A 125 44.83 24.79 33.05
C TYR A 125 45.33 26.08 32.38
N MET A 126 46.53 26.57 32.72
CA MET A 126 47.00 27.90 32.35
C MET A 126 47.35 28.06 30.86
N ASP A 127 47.57 26.95 30.15
CA ASP A 127 47.80 26.91 28.70
C ASP A 127 46.52 26.64 27.90
N GLY A 128 45.37 26.47 28.58
CA GLY A 128 44.06 26.20 27.98
C GLY A 128 43.82 24.74 27.57
N ARG A 129 44.80 23.82 27.74
CA ARG A 129 44.63 22.40 27.39
C ARG A 129 43.81 21.66 28.46
N GLY A 130 42.94 20.76 28.02
CA GLY A 130 42.07 20.00 28.91
C GLY A 130 40.93 20.81 29.55
N VAL A 131 40.84 22.11 29.26
CA VAL A 131 39.81 23.00 29.80
C VAL A 131 38.45 22.80 29.13
N LEU A 132 38.47 22.57 27.82
CA LEU A 132 37.29 22.45 26.98
C LEU A 132 37.26 21.10 26.28
N ASN A 133 36.10 20.46 26.30
CA ASN A 133 35.78 19.29 25.50
C ASN A 133 34.83 19.67 24.37
N ASP A 134 34.87 18.90 23.28
CA ASP A 134 33.80 18.97 22.29
C ASP A 134 32.49 18.49 22.93
N PRO A 135 31.34 19.12 22.62
CA PRO A 135 30.07 18.73 23.18
C PRO A 135 29.74 17.27 22.79
N PRO A 136 29.07 16.50 23.66
CA PRO A 136 28.62 15.17 23.29
C PRO A 136 27.75 15.25 22.03
N PRO A 137 27.87 14.30 21.09
CA PRO A 137 27.06 14.31 19.87
C PRO A 137 25.59 14.41 20.23
N PRO A 138 24.81 15.31 19.59
CA PRO A 138 23.40 15.45 19.90
C PRO A 138 22.67 14.13 19.64
N MET A 139 21.58 13.85 20.36
CA MET A 139 20.77 12.64 20.13
C MET A 139 20.21 12.59 18.69
N VAL A 140 19.94 13.76 18.09
CA VAL A 140 19.49 13.90 16.71
C VAL A 140 20.33 14.99 16.02
N GLU A 141 20.96 14.64 14.91
CA GLU A 141 21.57 15.62 14.00
C GLU A 141 20.46 16.21 13.13
N VAL A 142 20.18 17.51 13.30
CA VAL A 142 19.14 18.18 12.50
C VAL A 142 19.64 18.32 11.07
N LEU A 143 18.90 17.74 10.13
CA LEU A 143 19.21 17.80 8.71
C LEU A 143 18.52 19.01 8.07
N SER A 144 19.16 19.63 7.08
CA SER A 144 18.50 20.66 6.26
C SER A 144 17.46 19.98 5.36
N VAL A 145 16.18 20.28 5.59
CA VAL A 145 15.06 19.68 4.86
C VAL A 145 14.21 20.82 4.27
N PRO A 146 13.92 20.81 2.95
CA PRO A 146 13.01 21.79 2.35
C PRO A 146 11.60 21.63 2.92
N HIS A 147 10.72 22.61 2.66
CA HIS A 147 9.31 22.49 3.03
C HIS A 147 8.69 21.25 2.35
N VAL A 148 7.94 20.47 3.13
CA VAL A 148 7.39 19.18 2.68
C VAL A 148 5.88 19.33 2.53
N TYR A 149 5.40 19.46 1.29
CA TYR A 149 3.97 19.59 1.01
C TYR A 149 3.28 18.21 0.98
N GLY A 150 2.14 18.09 1.67
CA GLY A 150 1.20 16.98 1.50
C GLY A 150 1.76 15.61 1.92
N ARG A 151 2.66 15.59 2.90
CA ARG A 151 3.28 14.36 3.46
C ARG A 151 3.01 14.18 4.95
N GLU A 152 2.17 15.01 5.53
CA GLU A 152 1.86 15.03 6.96
C GLU A 152 1.32 13.68 7.42
N GLU A 153 0.38 13.09 6.68
CA GLU A 153 -0.18 11.76 6.99
C GLU A 153 0.85 10.63 6.87
N VAL A 154 1.74 10.68 5.86
CA VAL A 154 2.81 9.68 5.70
C VAL A 154 3.78 9.77 6.87
N ILE A 155 4.20 10.98 7.25
CA ILE A 155 5.08 11.21 8.40
C ILE A 155 4.40 10.73 9.68
N LYS A 156 3.13 11.09 9.90
CA LYS A 156 2.34 10.68 11.05
C LYS A 156 2.24 9.15 11.16
N ARG A 157 2.00 8.44 10.05
CA ARG A 157 1.99 6.96 10.02
C ARG A 157 3.35 6.38 10.42
N ILE A 158 4.45 6.91 9.87
CA ILE A 158 5.79 6.47 10.25
C ILE A 158 6.03 6.72 11.75
N MET A 159 5.65 7.89 12.26
CA MET A 159 5.78 8.23 13.68
C MET A 159 4.96 7.30 14.58
N ASN A 160 3.76 6.89 14.16
CA ASN A 160 2.96 5.90 14.88
C ASN A 160 3.65 4.53 14.89
N HIS A 161 4.20 4.08 13.76
CA HIS A 161 4.95 2.83 13.69
C HIS A 161 6.23 2.85 14.54
N LEU A 162 6.90 4.00 14.63
CA LEU A 162 8.06 4.17 15.51
C LEU A 162 7.69 4.06 17.00
N ASN A 163 6.44 4.35 17.37
CA ASN A 163 5.94 4.24 18.74
C ASN A 163 5.30 2.87 19.05
N ASP A 164 5.12 1.99 18.07
CA ASP A 164 4.57 0.63 18.29
C ASP A 164 5.71 -0.35 18.55
N ASP A 165 5.76 -0.93 19.75
CA ASP A 165 6.83 -1.84 20.18
C ASP A 165 6.88 -3.14 19.36
N ARG A 166 5.80 -3.51 18.68
CA ARG A 166 5.74 -4.73 17.84
C ARG A 166 6.48 -4.56 16.51
N ILE A 167 6.67 -3.33 16.05
CA ILE A 167 7.28 -3.00 14.75
C ILE A 167 8.75 -2.70 14.95
N ARG A 168 9.69 -3.43 14.35
CA ARG A 168 11.13 -3.12 14.42
C ARG A 168 11.64 -2.47 13.15
N ILE A 169 11.27 -3.01 11.99
CA ILE A 169 11.78 -2.57 10.69
C ILE A 169 10.64 -1.97 9.87
N ILE A 170 10.79 -0.72 9.47
CA ILE A 170 9.83 0.03 8.66
C ILE A 170 10.41 0.23 7.26
N GLY A 171 9.70 -0.25 6.23
CA GLY A 171 10.06 -0.09 4.83
C GLY A 171 9.34 1.09 4.18
N LEU A 172 10.05 2.19 3.88
CA LEU A 172 9.53 3.33 3.11
C LEU A 172 9.86 3.15 1.63
N TRP A 173 8.85 2.96 0.79
CA TRP A 173 9.05 2.66 -0.64
C TRP A 173 8.22 3.53 -1.57
N GLY A 174 8.51 3.50 -2.87
CA GLY A 174 7.81 4.30 -3.89
C GLY A 174 8.72 4.68 -5.06
N ILE A 175 8.13 5.26 -6.10
CA ILE A 175 8.83 5.59 -7.36
C ILE A 175 10.02 6.55 -7.13
N THR A 176 11.03 6.46 -7.99
CA THR A 176 12.20 7.37 -7.95
C THR A 176 11.75 8.83 -8.05
N GLY A 177 12.32 9.69 -7.21
CA GLY A 177 12.00 11.13 -7.21
C GLY A 177 10.73 11.53 -6.46
N VAL A 178 10.00 10.59 -5.84
CA VAL A 178 8.74 10.87 -5.11
C VAL A 178 8.92 11.59 -3.75
N GLY A 179 10.16 11.68 -3.24
CA GLY A 179 10.48 12.39 -1.99
C GLY A 179 10.72 11.50 -0.76
N LYS A 180 11.01 10.20 -0.93
CA LYS A 180 11.30 9.27 0.19
C LYS A 180 12.41 9.77 1.12
N THR A 181 13.55 10.17 0.56
CA THR A 181 14.69 10.75 1.30
C THR A 181 14.26 11.97 2.09
N THR A 182 13.52 12.89 1.47
CA THR A 182 12.99 14.09 2.15
C THR A 182 12.06 13.74 3.31
N VAL A 183 11.20 12.73 3.15
CA VAL A 183 10.35 12.21 4.24
C VAL A 183 11.18 11.61 5.37
N ALA A 184 12.17 10.77 5.06
CA ALA A 184 13.04 10.16 6.07
C ALA A 184 13.86 11.21 6.84
N GLN A 185 14.36 12.25 6.16
CA GLN A 185 15.05 13.37 6.78
C GLN A 185 14.12 14.21 7.66
N LYS A 186 12.85 14.39 7.25
CA LYS A 186 11.84 15.07 8.07
C LYS A 186 11.52 14.26 9.33
N VAL A 187 11.33 12.95 9.21
CA VAL A 187 11.15 12.03 10.35
C VAL A 187 12.34 12.10 11.32
N ASN A 188 13.58 12.13 10.82
CA ASN A 188 14.76 12.38 11.65
C ASN A 188 14.61 13.66 12.48
N ASN A 189 14.22 14.77 11.84
CA ASN A 189 14.08 16.06 12.53
C ASN A 189 12.91 16.10 13.53
N GLU A 190 11.82 15.36 13.30
CA GLU A 190 10.68 15.23 14.24
C GLU A 190 11.04 14.51 15.55
N LEU A 191 12.19 13.82 15.59
CA LEU A 191 12.72 13.19 16.81
C LEU A 191 13.59 14.15 17.63
N LYS A 192 13.81 15.40 17.18
CA LYS A 192 14.54 16.40 17.96
C LYS A 192 13.87 16.62 19.32
N GLY A 193 14.67 16.54 20.38
CA GLY A 193 14.18 16.69 21.77
C GLY A 193 13.58 15.42 22.37
N LYS A 194 13.57 14.30 21.64
CA LYS A 194 13.18 12.98 22.18
C LYS A 194 14.39 12.18 22.63
N GLU A 195 14.17 11.28 23.58
CA GLU A 195 15.18 10.33 24.09
C GLU A 195 15.42 9.18 23.11
N THR A 196 15.81 9.47 21.88
CA THR A 196 16.11 8.46 20.85
C THR A 196 17.31 8.91 20.02
N LEU A 197 18.36 8.09 20.02
CA LEU A 197 19.54 8.34 19.19
C LEU A 197 19.21 8.07 17.73
N VAL A 198 19.32 9.05 16.85
CA VAL A 198 19.10 8.83 15.41
C VAL A 198 20.42 8.71 14.67
N ILE A 199 20.56 7.61 13.93
CA ILE A 199 21.74 7.27 13.12
C ILE A 199 21.34 7.27 11.65
N TYR A 200 21.74 8.29 10.90
CA TYR A 200 21.40 8.42 9.48
C TYR A 200 22.55 7.92 8.60
N VAL A 201 22.29 6.91 7.76
CA VAL A 201 23.26 6.28 6.87
C VAL A 201 22.78 6.36 5.42
N PRO A 202 23.35 7.25 4.59
CA PRO A 202 23.05 7.29 3.16
C PRO A 202 23.72 6.09 2.44
N MET A 203 22.95 5.37 1.64
CA MET A 203 23.38 4.16 0.92
C MET A 203 23.70 4.43 -0.56
N LYS A 204 23.62 5.69 -1.00
CA LYS A 204 23.81 6.11 -2.39
C LYS A 204 25.15 5.68 -2.99
N ASP A 205 26.22 5.74 -2.20
CA ASP A 205 27.58 5.36 -2.62
C ASP A 205 27.85 3.85 -2.51
N LYS A 206 26.81 3.05 -2.23
CA LYS A 206 26.86 1.60 -2.05
C LYS A 206 27.94 1.15 -1.05
N PRO A 207 28.02 1.73 0.16
CA PRO A 207 29.05 1.39 1.13
C PRO A 207 29.01 -0.10 1.49
N GLY A 208 30.17 -0.74 1.56
CA GLY A 208 30.36 -2.06 2.18
C GLY A 208 29.92 -2.07 3.65
N ILE A 209 29.86 -3.25 4.27
CA ILE A 209 29.48 -3.40 5.68
C ILE A 209 30.44 -2.57 6.56
N GLU A 210 31.74 -2.63 6.33
CA GLU A 210 32.74 -1.80 7.01
C GLU A 210 32.47 -0.29 6.91
N GLY A 211 32.02 0.18 5.74
CA GLY A 211 31.67 1.59 5.54
C GLY A 211 30.47 2.00 6.38
N ILE A 212 29.46 1.13 6.49
CA ILE A 212 28.28 1.32 7.34
C ILE A 212 28.70 1.31 8.82
N GLN A 213 29.48 0.32 9.25
CA GLN A 213 30.01 0.22 10.61
C GLN A 213 30.78 1.48 11.01
N THR A 214 31.64 1.99 10.12
CA THR A 214 32.38 3.25 10.33
C THR A 214 31.43 4.42 10.59
N ARG A 215 30.35 4.52 9.81
CA ARG A 215 29.38 5.62 9.94
C ARG A 215 28.60 5.54 11.25
N ILE A 216 28.21 4.32 11.66
CA ILE A 216 27.54 4.07 12.94
C ILE A 216 28.48 4.39 14.11
N ALA A 217 29.72 3.89 14.08
CA ALA A 217 30.72 4.12 15.13
C ALA A 217 31.00 5.61 15.33
N ARG A 218 31.17 6.37 14.25
CA ARG A 218 31.33 7.83 14.31
C ARG A 218 30.16 8.50 15.03
N ARG A 219 28.94 8.03 14.78
CA ARG A 219 27.74 8.57 15.42
C ARG A 219 27.65 8.23 16.92
N LEU A 220 28.22 7.10 17.31
CA LEU A 220 28.33 6.65 18.70
C LEU A 220 29.54 7.25 19.45
N GLY A 221 30.39 8.04 18.77
CA GLY A 221 31.64 8.54 19.33
C GLY A 221 32.69 7.45 19.56
N MET A 222 32.65 6.38 18.75
CA MET A 222 33.55 5.24 18.84
C MET A 222 34.55 5.24 17.68
N THR A 223 35.74 4.72 17.93
CA THR A 223 36.78 4.44 16.93
C THR A 223 37.09 2.95 16.93
N PHE A 224 37.44 2.41 15.76
CA PHE A 224 37.94 1.06 15.63
C PHE A 224 39.47 1.07 15.58
N GLY A 225 40.11 0.00 16.04
CA GLY A 225 41.53 -0.23 15.89
C GLY A 225 41.90 -0.59 14.44
N GLU A 226 43.18 -0.40 14.08
CA GLU A 226 43.68 -0.64 12.72
C GLU A 226 43.57 -2.10 12.26
N HIS A 227 43.41 -3.05 13.18
CA HIS A 227 43.32 -4.49 12.89
C HIS A 227 41.92 -5.08 13.16
N ASP A 228 40.93 -4.24 13.47
CA ASP A 228 39.57 -4.73 13.72
C ASP A 228 38.91 -5.12 12.41
N ASN A 229 38.61 -6.41 12.27
CA ASN A 229 37.86 -6.94 11.13
C ASN A 229 36.35 -6.70 11.28
N GLU A 230 35.58 -6.93 10.20
CA GLU A 230 34.13 -6.73 10.16
C GLU A 230 33.38 -7.35 11.35
N VAL A 231 33.76 -8.57 11.78
CA VAL A 231 33.11 -9.29 12.88
C VAL A 231 33.40 -8.62 14.22
N THR A 232 34.66 -8.27 14.49
CA THR A 232 35.05 -7.56 15.72
C THR A 232 34.33 -6.21 15.81
N ARG A 233 34.27 -5.47 14.69
CA ARG A 233 33.58 -4.19 14.61
C ARG A 233 32.08 -4.34 14.87
N ALA A 234 31.45 -5.37 14.32
CA ALA A 234 30.05 -5.70 14.55
C ALA A 234 29.77 -5.97 16.05
N ALA A 235 30.61 -6.78 16.70
CA ALA A 235 30.46 -7.08 18.12
C ALA A 235 30.60 -5.84 19.01
N MET A 236 31.54 -4.94 18.69
CA MET A 236 31.70 -3.66 19.40
C MET A 236 30.48 -2.77 19.23
N LEU A 237 29.95 -2.66 18.01
CA LEU A 237 28.74 -1.89 17.72
C LEU A 237 27.52 -2.48 18.43
N PHE A 238 27.36 -3.80 18.41
CA PHE A 238 26.27 -4.50 19.08
C PHE A 238 26.23 -4.19 20.57
N ASN A 239 27.38 -4.32 21.25
CA ASN A 239 27.49 -4.04 22.69
C ASN A 239 27.16 -2.58 23.02
N ARG A 240 27.49 -1.63 22.14
CA ARG A 240 27.16 -0.22 22.36
C ARG A 240 25.70 0.11 22.06
N LEU A 241 25.15 -0.47 21.00
CA LEU A 241 23.80 -0.19 20.51
C LEU A 241 22.73 -0.81 21.41
N ARG A 242 22.97 -1.98 22.00
CA ARG A 242 22.01 -2.64 22.89
C ARG A 242 21.70 -1.84 24.17
N GLU A 243 22.58 -0.92 24.56
CA GLU A 243 22.41 -0.06 25.73
C GLU A 243 21.63 1.22 25.43
N LYS A 244 21.24 1.46 24.17
CA LYS A 244 20.65 2.72 23.72
C LYS A 244 19.34 2.49 23.00
N LYS A 245 18.37 3.39 23.23
CA LYS A 245 17.21 3.56 22.36
C LYS A 245 17.64 4.31 21.10
N PHE A 246 17.56 3.67 19.93
CA PHE A 246 18.00 4.28 18.68
C PHE A 246 17.03 4.05 17.50
N LEU A 247 17.10 4.93 16.52
CA LEU A 247 16.55 4.75 15.18
C LEU A 247 17.69 4.75 14.17
N LEU A 248 17.86 3.65 13.45
CA LEU A 248 18.79 3.57 12.31
C LEU A 248 18.04 3.85 11.01
N ILE A 249 18.40 4.92 10.31
CA ILE A 249 17.82 5.30 9.02
C ILE A 249 18.79 4.88 7.90
N LEU A 250 18.38 3.93 7.07
CA LEU A 250 19.11 3.44 5.90
C LEU A 250 18.48 4.03 4.63
N ASP A 251 19.07 5.08 4.08
CA ASP A 251 18.47 5.84 2.97
C ASP A 251 19.00 5.37 1.60
N GLU A 252 18.09 4.96 0.70
CA GLU A 252 18.34 4.42 -0.65
C GLU A 252 18.94 3.00 -0.68
N VAL A 253 18.33 2.05 0.05
CA VAL A 253 18.74 0.64 0.05
C VAL A 253 18.50 -0.02 -1.31
N HIS A 254 19.56 -0.64 -1.86
CA HIS A 254 19.56 -1.28 -3.18
C HIS A 254 20.02 -2.75 -3.17
N ARG A 255 20.48 -3.26 -2.02
CA ARG A 255 20.92 -4.64 -1.85
C ARG A 255 20.54 -5.13 -0.46
N LYS A 256 20.38 -6.44 -0.31
CA LYS A 256 20.21 -7.07 1.01
C LYS A 256 21.38 -6.67 1.92
N LEU A 257 21.05 -6.27 3.13
CA LEU A 257 22.00 -5.94 4.18
C LEU A 257 21.75 -6.84 5.37
N ASP A 258 22.78 -7.53 5.82
CA ASP A 258 22.73 -8.34 7.04
C ASP A 258 22.98 -7.42 8.24
N LEU A 259 21.92 -7.16 9.02
CA LEU A 259 21.98 -6.26 10.16
C LEU A 259 22.82 -6.81 11.31
N ASP A 260 22.95 -8.13 11.42
CA ASP A 260 23.76 -8.77 12.45
C ASP A 260 25.26 -8.56 12.16
N HIS A 261 25.67 -8.67 10.89
CA HIS A 261 27.04 -8.34 10.46
C HIS A 261 27.36 -6.84 10.57
N VAL A 262 26.35 -5.97 10.52
CA VAL A 262 26.53 -4.54 10.83
C VAL A 262 26.70 -4.31 12.34
N GLY A 263 26.26 -5.24 13.20
CA GLY A 263 26.27 -5.09 14.66
C GLY A 263 24.98 -4.48 15.22
N VAL A 264 23.86 -4.58 14.52
CA VAL A 264 22.56 -4.06 14.98
C VAL A 264 21.82 -5.14 15.79
N PRO A 265 21.46 -4.91 17.07
CA PRO A 265 20.85 -5.93 17.92
C PRO A 265 19.53 -6.50 17.39
N ASN A 266 19.28 -7.81 17.62
CA ASN A 266 18.15 -8.56 17.07
C ASN A 266 16.95 -8.68 18.05
N ARG A 267 15.83 -9.27 17.61
CA ARG A 267 14.53 -9.31 18.35
C ARG A 267 14.57 -10.03 19.71
N SER A 268 15.55 -10.92 19.92
CA SER A 268 15.63 -11.75 21.13
C SER A 268 16.15 -11.00 22.36
N ASP A 269 16.70 -9.79 22.17
CA ASP A 269 17.25 -8.99 23.26
C ASP A 269 16.18 -8.06 23.84
N GLN A 270 16.05 -8.03 25.17
CA GLN A 270 14.98 -7.39 25.95
C GLN A 270 14.84 -5.85 25.78
N SER A 271 15.54 -5.22 24.83
CA SER A 271 15.41 -3.79 24.52
C SER A 271 14.42 -3.55 23.36
N MET A 272 13.12 -3.60 23.65
CA MET A 272 12.03 -3.43 22.66
C MET A 272 11.91 -2.02 22.02
N MET A 273 12.90 -1.13 22.22
CA MET A 273 12.76 0.31 21.95
C MET A 273 13.48 0.80 20.69
N SER A 274 14.26 -0.04 20.00
CA SER A 274 15.12 0.38 18.87
C SER A 274 14.56 -0.05 17.51
N LYS A 275 14.66 0.83 16.51
CA LYS A 275 13.96 0.72 15.22
C LYS A 275 14.91 0.89 14.03
N VAL A 276 14.53 0.34 12.88
CA VAL A 276 15.21 0.57 11.59
C VAL A 276 14.20 1.13 10.59
N LEU A 277 14.51 2.26 9.97
CA LEU A 277 13.74 2.83 8.87
C LEU A 277 14.59 2.74 7.60
N LEU A 278 14.14 2.03 6.58
CA LEU A 278 14.83 1.95 5.30
C LEU A 278 14.03 2.63 4.20
N THR A 279 14.70 3.34 3.29
CA THR A 279 14.07 3.89 2.09
C THR A 279 14.52 3.12 0.85
N THR A 280 13.61 2.81 -0.07
CA THR A 280 13.94 2.06 -1.29
C THR A 280 13.00 2.39 -2.45
N THR A 281 13.44 2.16 -3.69
CA THR A 281 12.58 2.23 -4.89
C THR A 281 12.02 0.87 -5.31
N ASP A 282 12.28 -0.17 -4.51
CA ASP A 282 11.93 -1.56 -4.80
C ASP A 282 11.21 -2.17 -3.61
N PHE A 283 9.91 -2.42 -3.77
CA PHE A 283 9.09 -3.03 -2.72
C PHE A 283 9.62 -4.40 -2.28
N GLU A 284 10.22 -5.18 -3.19
CA GLU A 284 10.76 -6.50 -2.86
C GLU A 284 11.97 -6.38 -1.91
N MET A 285 12.67 -5.24 -1.92
CA MET A 285 13.72 -4.95 -0.95
C MET A 285 13.18 -4.83 0.47
N CYS A 286 11.97 -4.30 0.66
CA CYS A 286 11.34 -4.25 1.99
C CYS A 286 11.10 -5.66 2.54
N LYS A 287 10.64 -6.60 1.69
CA LYS A 287 10.49 -8.01 2.06
C LYS A 287 11.84 -8.69 2.32
N THR A 288 12.82 -8.44 1.45
CA THR A 288 14.18 -8.99 1.57
C THR A 288 14.87 -8.56 2.87
N MET A 289 14.57 -7.35 3.34
CA MET A 289 15.03 -6.79 4.62
C MET A 289 14.13 -7.18 5.81
N LEU A 290 13.12 -8.03 5.59
CA LEU A 290 12.18 -8.51 6.61
C LEU A 290 11.49 -7.36 7.37
N SER A 291 11.01 -6.36 6.62
CA SER A 291 10.25 -5.22 7.18
C SER A 291 8.96 -5.72 7.84
N ASP A 292 8.67 -5.24 9.05
CA ASP A 292 7.43 -5.53 9.77
C ASP A 292 6.24 -4.80 9.16
N GLU A 293 6.45 -3.53 8.84
CA GLU A 293 5.46 -2.67 8.22
C GLU A 293 6.07 -1.91 7.05
N THR A 294 5.23 -1.57 6.06
CA THR A 294 5.67 -0.81 4.88
C THR A 294 4.76 0.38 4.60
N VAL A 295 5.36 1.47 4.13
CA VAL A 295 4.66 2.72 3.79
C VAL A 295 5.05 3.12 2.37
N GLU A 296 4.06 3.18 1.46
CA GLU A 296 4.26 3.74 0.12
C GLU A 296 4.24 5.27 0.19
N VAL A 297 5.24 5.93 -0.39
CA VAL A 297 5.22 7.37 -0.65
C VAL A 297 4.59 7.59 -2.02
N GLU A 298 3.34 8.04 -2.01
CA GLU A 298 2.53 8.26 -3.22
C GLU A 298 2.94 9.54 -3.98
N LEU A 299 2.45 9.71 -5.21
CA LEU A 299 2.65 10.95 -5.98
C LEU A 299 2.00 12.14 -5.23
N LEU A 300 2.53 13.35 -5.40
CA LEU A 300 1.90 14.53 -4.81
C LEU A 300 0.51 14.76 -5.41
N PRO A 301 -0.52 14.96 -4.57
CA PRO A 301 -1.82 15.43 -5.06
C PRO A 301 -1.67 16.76 -5.80
N LYS A 302 -2.51 16.98 -6.84
CA LYS A 302 -2.44 18.18 -7.70
C LYS A 302 -2.29 19.50 -6.94
N PRO A 303 -3.03 19.78 -5.83
CA PRO A 303 -2.87 21.03 -5.10
C PRO A 303 -1.47 21.21 -4.51
N HIS A 304 -0.93 20.16 -3.89
CA HIS A 304 0.42 20.17 -3.29
C HIS A 304 1.53 20.24 -4.36
N ALA A 305 1.33 19.56 -5.49
CA ALA A 305 2.24 19.64 -6.64
C ALA A 305 2.34 21.08 -7.18
N LEU A 306 1.19 21.77 -7.29
CA LEU A 306 1.16 23.17 -7.71
C LEU A 306 1.84 24.09 -6.69
N CYS A 307 1.63 23.88 -5.38
CA CYS A 307 2.32 24.66 -4.35
C CYS A 307 3.84 24.53 -4.45
N LEU A 308 4.35 23.30 -4.56
CA LEU A 308 5.78 23.06 -4.73
C LEU A 308 6.34 23.70 -6.01
N PHE A 309 5.62 23.57 -7.13
CA PHE A 309 6.01 24.18 -8.40
C PHE A 309 6.11 25.71 -8.28
N ARG A 310 5.10 26.34 -7.68
CA ARG A 310 5.05 27.80 -7.46
C ARG A 310 6.19 28.29 -6.58
N GLU A 311 6.52 27.55 -5.51
CA GLU A 311 7.66 27.90 -4.65
C GLU A 311 8.97 27.97 -5.46
N LYS A 312 9.17 27.07 -6.43
CA LYS A 312 10.40 27.02 -7.22
C LYS A 312 10.43 27.99 -8.39
N ALA A 313 9.30 28.18 -9.07
CA ALA A 313 9.16 29.08 -10.22
C ALA A 313 9.05 30.57 -9.82
N GLY A 314 8.65 30.87 -8.60
CA GLY A 314 8.50 32.25 -8.12
C GLY A 314 7.16 32.89 -8.51
N LYS A 315 7.00 34.18 -8.23
CA LYS A 315 5.72 34.91 -8.36
C LYS A 315 5.22 35.02 -9.81
N VAL A 316 6.07 34.75 -10.79
CA VAL A 316 5.73 34.84 -12.22
C VAL A 316 4.53 33.96 -12.62
N VAL A 317 4.33 32.85 -11.91
CA VAL A 317 3.21 31.91 -12.08
C VAL A 317 1.85 32.48 -11.66
N GLU A 318 1.82 33.61 -10.95
CA GLU A 318 0.58 34.30 -10.55
C GLU A 318 0.06 35.25 -11.63
N SER A 319 0.88 35.57 -12.64
CA SER A 319 0.46 36.37 -13.80
C SER A 319 -0.70 35.69 -14.53
N HIS A 320 -1.71 36.48 -14.93
CA HIS A 320 -2.91 35.98 -15.61
C HIS A 320 -2.59 35.16 -16.87
N GLU A 321 -1.58 35.56 -17.64
CA GLU A 321 -1.19 34.88 -18.88
C GLU A 321 -0.38 33.59 -18.65
N ILE A 322 0.40 33.54 -17.57
CA ILE A 322 1.32 32.42 -17.26
C ILE A 322 0.66 31.38 -16.37
N GLN A 323 -0.26 31.79 -15.49
CA GLN A 323 -0.94 30.89 -14.56
C GLN A 323 -1.56 29.63 -15.21
N PRO A 324 -2.25 29.68 -16.37
CA PRO A 324 -2.71 28.46 -17.03
C PRO A 324 -1.56 27.58 -17.50
N LEU A 325 -0.52 28.17 -18.11
CA LEU A 325 0.66 27.44 -18.60
C LEU A 325 1.45 26.80 -17.45
N ALA A 326 1.57 27.49 -16.32
CA ALA A 326 2.22 26.99 -15.12
C ALA A 326 1.44 25.81 -14.49
N LYS A 327 0.10 25.86 -14.52
CA LYS A 327 -0.73 24.73 -14.09
C LYS A 327 -0.52 23.52 -14.99
N GLU A 328 -0.57 23.72 -16.31
CA GLU A 328 -0.30 22.64 -17.26
C GLU A 328 1.11 22.06 -17.06
N ALA A 329 2.13 22.91 -16.89
CA ALA A 329 3.52 22.50 -16.69
C ALA A 329 3.68 21.60 -15.45
N ALA A 330 3.04 21.98 -14.33
CA ALA A 330 3.06 21.17 -13.12
C ALA A 330 2.29 19.85 -13.28
N GLU A 331 1.18 19.84 -14.02
CA GLU A 331 0.44 18.61 -14.31
C GLU A 331 1.25 17.62 -15.17
N GLU A 332 2.11 18.13 -16.05
CA GLU A 332 3.00 17.33 -16.89
C GLU A 332 4.12 16.63 -16.09
N CYS A 333 4.43 17.09 -14.88
CA CYS A 333 5.35 16.43 -13.94
C CYS A 333 4.68 15.29 -13.14
N GLU A 334 3.36 15.09 -13.30
CA GLU A 334 2.58 13.99 -12.71
C GLU A 334 2.75 13.84 -11.19
N GLY A 335 2.95 14.95 -10.48
CA GLY A 335 3.10 14.95 -9.02
C GLY A 335 4.42 14.38 -8.52
N LEU A 336 5.45 14.21 -9.36
CA LEU A 336 6.81 13.88 -8.91
C LEU A 336 7.53 15.15 -8.42
N PRO A 337 7.83 15.29 -7.12
CA PRO A 337 8.50 16.46 -6.56
C PRO A 337 9.78 16.84 -7.30
N ARG A 338 10.58 15.84 -7.69
CA ARG A 338 11.88 16.09 -8.32
C ARG A 338 11.77 16.75 -9.70
N PHE A 339 10.79 16.35 -10.50
CA PHE A 339 10.49 16.98 -11.78
C PHE A 339 9.85 18.36 -11.61
N LEU A 340 8.95 18.51 -10.62
CA LEU A 340 8.35 19.80 -10.29
C LEU A 340 9.40 20.84 -9.87
N VAL A 341 10.37 20.42 -9.05
CA VAL A 341 11.47 21.29 -8.61
C VAL A 341 12.36 21.68 -9.78
N LEU A 342 12.82 20.71 -10.58
CA LEU A 342 13.65 20.99 -11.75
C LEU A 342 12.96 21.95 -12.72
N LEU A 343 11.71 21.67 -13.10
CA LEU A 343 10.99 22.52 -14.04
C LEU A 343 10.71 23.90 -13.44
N GLY A 344 10.34 23.97 -12.16
CA GLY A 344 10.15 25.25 -11.48
C GLY A 344 11.44 26.08 -11.42
N GLU A 345 12.59 25.45 -11.18
CA GLU A 345 13.90 26.13 -11.18
C GLU A 345 14.28 26.64 -12.58
N ILE A 346 14.04 25.85 -13.63
CA ILE A 346 14.27 26.27 -15.02
C ILE A 346 13.38 27.46 -15.40
N MET A 347 12.11 27.44 -14.96
CA MET A 347 11.12 28.46 -15.28
C MET A 347 11.13 29.65 -14.31
N ARG A 348 12.11 29.72 -13.40
CA ARG A 348 12.18 30.76 -12.37
C ARG A 348 12.29 32.15 -12.99
N ASP A 349 11.36 33.02 -12.61
CA ASP A 349 11.32 34.43 -13.04
C ASP A 349 11.27 34.61 -14.58
N VAL A 350 10.83 33.60 -15.32
CA VAL A 350 10.63 33.67 -16.78
C VAL A 350 9.29 34.33 -17.09
N HIS A 351 9.32 35.61 -17.46
CA HIS A 351 8.11 36.40 -17.73
C HIS A 351 7.53 36.24 -19.14
N GLU A 352 8.26 35.59 -20.05
CA GLU A 352 7.90 35.52 -21.46
C GLU A 352 6.97 34.33 -21.74
N VAL A 353 5.72 34.60 -22.09
CA VAL A 353 4.70 33.58 -22.43
C VAL A 353 5.15 32.65 -23.56
N GLY A 354 5.95 33.17 -24.51
CA GLY A 354 6.53 32.38 -25.60
C GLY A 354 7.46 31.27 -25.11
N ILE A 355 8.27 31.53 -24.07
CA ILE A 355 9.15 30.53 -23.48
C ILE A 355 8.33 29.45 -22.77
N TRP A 356 7.28 29.82 -22.03
CA TRP A 356 6.38 28.85 -21.39
C TRP A 356 5.69 27.93 -22.40
N ASN A 357 5.19 28.50 -23.50
CA ASN A 357 4.59 27.70 -24.59
C ASN A 357 5.62 26.78 -25.23
N ASN A 358 6.84 27.28 -25.50
CA ASN A 358 7.90 26.44 -26.05
C ASN A 358 8.30 25.34 -25.07
N ALA A 359 8.40 25.65 -23.77
CA ALA A 359 8.75 24.71 -22.72
C ALA A 359 7.70 23.60 -22.59
N LEU A 360 6.42 23.93 -22.58
CA LEU A 360 5.34 22.94 -22.62
C LEU A 360 5.37 22.12 -23.89
N ARG A 361 5.58 22.76 -25.04
CA ARG A 361 5.72 22.05 -26.31
C ARG A 361 6.89 21.08 -26.28
N GLU A 362 8.04 21.48 -25.75
CA GLU A 362 9.24 20.63 -25.61
C GLU A 362 9.06 19.54 -24.55
N LEU A 363 8.38 19.79 -23.43
CA LEU A 363 8.03 18.74 -22.46
C LEU A 363 7.09 17.70 -23.06
N ARG A 364 6.18 18.14 -23.93
CA ARG A 364 5.28 17.26 -24.70
C ARG A 364 6.00 16.62 -25.89
N ALA A 365 6.97 17.29 -26.50
CA ALA A 365 7.72 16.83 -27.67
C ALA A 365 8.97 16.02 -27.32
N LEU A 366 9.50 16.10 -26.09
CA LEU A 366 10.38 15.11 -25.47
C LEU A 366 9.77 13.70 -25.52
N ARG A 367 8.46 13.64 -25.77
CA ARG A 367 7.62 12.44 -25.86
C ARG A 367 7.29 12.06 -27.31
N VAL A 368 7.85 12.75 -28.31
CA VAL A 368 7.59 12.54 -29.76
C VAL A 368 8.83 12.77 -30.66
N THR A 369 9.77 13.65 -30.33
CA THR A 369 10.89 14.06 -31.20
C THR A 369 12.26 14.04 -30.49
N ARG A 370 13.26 13.62 -31.27
CA ARG A 370 14.52 13.00 -30.86
C ARG A 370 15.66 13.91 -30.33
N VAL A 371 15.48 15.20 -30.04
CA VAL A 371 16.58 16.05 -29.51
C VAL A 371 16.01 17.21 -28.68
N LEU A 372 16.60 17.51 -27.52
CA LEU A 372 16.45 18.80 -26.84
C LEU A 372 17.46 19.78 -27.42
N SER A 373 17.03 20.77 -28.20
CA SER A 373 17.98 21.74 -28.78
C SER A 373 18.26 22.95 -27.88
N ASN A 374 17.44 23.24 -26.86
CA ASN A 374 17.47 24.56 -26.21
C ASN A 374 17.50 24.58 -24.66
N TRP A 375 17.50 23.44 -23.96
CA TRP A 375 17.62 23.40 -22.48
C TRP A 375 19.03 22.96 -22.08
N SER A 376 19.42 23.17 -20.81
CA SER A 376 20.52 22.41 -20.20
C SER A 376 20.17 20.91 -20.25
N VAL A 377 20.48 20.26 -21.39
CA VAL A 377 20.14 18.87 -21.71
C VAL A 377 20.66 17.92 -20.62
N ALA A 378 21.73 18.32 -19.94
CA ALA A 378 22.36 17.53 -18.89
C ALA A 378 21.46 17.30 -17.65
N ASP A 379 20.67 18.30 -17.23
CA ASP A 379 19.92 18.22 -15.97
C ASP A 379 18.64 17.39 -16.11
N VAL A 380 17.89 17.59 -17.20
CA VAL A 380 16.72 16.75 -17.51
C VAL A 380 17.15 15.30 -17.77
N ASP A 381 18.23 15.09 -18.55
CA ASP A 381 18.73 13.74 -18.82
C ASP A 381 19.21 13.03 -17.55
N LYS A 382 19.81 13.76 -16.59
CA LYS A 382 20.17 13.20 -15.28
C LYS A 382 18.96 12.69 -14.50
N GLU A 383 17.83 13.40 -14.55
CA GLU A 383 16.59 12.96 -13.91
C GLU A 383 15.98 11.73 -14.59
N PHE A 384 15.95 11.70 -15.93
CA PHE A 384 15.52 10.53 -16.69
C PHE A 384 16.43 9.31 -16.46
N ARG A 385 17.76 9.50 -16.36
CA ARG A 385 18.71 8.43 -15.99
C ARG A 385 18.38 7.79 -14.64
N LEU A 386 17.83 8.54 -13.70
CA LEU A 386 17.46 8.01 -12.38
C LEU A 386 16.14 7.22 -12.41
N LEU A 387 15.19 7.59 -13.28
CA LEU A 387 14.04 6.74 -13.59
C LEU A 387 14.47 5.46 -14.31
N ARG A 388 15.41 5.55 -15.27
CA ARG A 388 15.95 4.41 -16.04
C ARG A 388 16.51 3.31 -15.16
N ARG A 389 17.15 3.66 -14.03
CA ARG A 389 17.75 2.68 -13.09
C ARG A 389 16.79 1.58 -12.62
N ASN A 390 15.48 1.85 -12.51
CA ASN A 390 14.51 0.81 -12.15
C ASN A 390 14.19 -0.11 -13.33
N ILE A 391 14.18 0.43 -14.55
CA ILE A 391 13.94 -0.33 -15.78
C ILE A 391 15.15 -1.23 -16.11
N ASP A 392 16.37 -0.73 -15.91
CA ASP A 392 17.61 -1.49 -16.15
C ASP A 392 17.75 -2.72 -15.23
N ARG A 393 16.97 -2.82 -14.15
CA ARG A 393 16.88 -4.04 -13.33
C ARG A 393 16.20 -5.20 -14.05
N ILE A 394 15.42 -4.91 -15.09
CA ILE A 394 14.78 -5.94 -15.92
C ILE A 394 15.83 -6.45 -16.92
N THR A 395 16.56 -7.48 -16.49
CA THR A 395 17.63 -8.12 -17.26
C THR A 395 17.13 -9.19 -18.22
N ASP A 396 16.02 -9.85 -17.87
CA ASP A 396 15.39 -10.86 -18.73
C ASP A 396 14.81 -10.23 -19.99
N ARG A 397 15.22 -10.72 -21.17
CA ARG A 397 14.85 -10.15 -22.47
C ARG A 397 13.34 -10.19 -22.71
N SER A 398 12.69 -11.32 -22.41
CA SER A 398 11.25 -11.50 -22.59
C SER A 398 10.45 -10.54 -21.70
N THR A 399 10.82 -10.45 -20.43
CA THR A 399 10.23 -9.52 -19.47
C THR A 399 10.49 -8.06 -19.87
N ARG A 400 11.67 -7.75 -20.42
CA ARG A 400 12.00 -6.42 -20.94
C ARG A 400 11.09 -6.03 -22.11
N LEU A 401 10.86 -6.94 -23.06
CA LEU A 401 9.90 -6.74 -24.15
C LEU A 401 8.47 -6.54 -23.64
N CYS A 402 8.05 -7.32 -22.63
CA CYS A 402 6.76 -7.15 -21.98
C CYS A 402 6.60 -5.72 -21.38
N PHE A 403 7.65 -5.21 -20.71
CA PHE A 403 7.66 -3.84 -20.18
C PHE A 403 7.58 -2.79 -21.31
N LEU A 404 8.41 -2.91 -22.35
CA LEU A 404 8.39 -1.97 -23.47
C LEU A 404 7.03 -1.97 -24.18
N TYR A 405 6.38 -3.12 -24.32
CA TYR A 405 5.04 -3.23 -24.91
C TYR A 405 3.98 -2.45 -24.12
N CYS A 406 4.09 -2.39 -22.78
CA CYS A 406 3.21 -1.55 -21.97
C CYS A 406 3.28 -0.06 -22.35
N CYS A 407 4.34 0.40 -23.00
CA CYS A 407 4.49 1.79 -23.43
C CYS A 407 3.58 2.16 -24.62
N LEU A 408 3.00 1.17 -25.31
CA LEU A 408 2.04 1.39 -26.40
C LEU A 408 0.71 1.96 -25.92
N PHE A 409 0.35 1.77 -24.66
CA PHE A 409 -0.91 2.28 -24.11
C PHE A 409 -0.80 3.76 -23.77
N SER A 410 -1.93 4.48 -23.89
CA SER A 410 -2.01 5.91 -23.57
C SER A 410 -1.64 6.19 -22.10
N ARG A 411 -1.22 7.44 -21.85
CA ARG A 411 -0.89 7.94 -20.52
C ARG A 411 -2.11 7.84 -19.62
N ARG A 412 -1.95 7.16 -18.49
CA ARG A 412 -3.01 6.91 -17.50
C ARG A 412 -4.15 6.00 -18.00
N TYR A 413 -3.95 5.29 -19.11
CA TYR A 413 -4.86 4.22 -19.52
C TYR A 413 -4.70 3.03 -18.56
N SER A 414 -5.81 2.48 -18.11
CA SER A 414 -5.84 1.30 -17.25
C SER A 414 -6.06 0.07 -18.13
N VAL A 415 -5.06 -0.80 -18.19
CA VAL A 415 -5.11 -2.03 -18.98
C VAL A 415 -5.46 -3.20 -18.07
N ASN A 416 -6.39 -4.06 -18.49
CA ASN A 416 -6.64 -5.33 -17.82
C ASN A 416 -5.44 -6.27 -17.99
N VAL A 417 -5.00 -6.91 -16.89
CA VAL A 417 -3.81 -7.78 -16.91
C VAL A 417 -3.98 -8.96 -17.85
N LYS A 418 -5.15 -9.63 -17.90
CA LYS A 418 -5.38 -10.75 -18.84
C LYS A 418 -5.22 -10.30 -20.29
N ARG A 419 -5.76 -9.12 -20.64
CA ARG A 419 -5.63 -8.52 -21.97
C ARG A 419 -4.17 -8.16 -22.30
N LEU A 420 -3.42 -7.67 -21.33
CA LEU A 420 -2.00 -7.37 -21.52
C LEU A 420 -1.18 -8.64 -21.76
N VAL A 421 -1.46 -9.71 -21.01
CA VAL A 421 -0.84 -11.02 -21.18
C VAL A 421 -1.18 -11.62 -22.54
N SER A 422 -2.42 -11.48 -23.02
CA SER A 422 -2.80 -12.00 -24.33
C SER A 422 -2.05 -11.29 -25.46
N TYR A 423 -1.80 -9.98 -25.38
CA TYR A 423 -0.90 -9.31 -26.34
C TYR A 423 0.52 -9.89 -26.30
N TRP A 424 1.09 -10.11 -25.12
CA TRP A 424 2.44 -10.66 -24.99
C TRP A 424 2.56 -12.09 -25.54
N ARG A 425 1.52 -12.91 -25.37
CA ARG A 425 1.42 -14.25 -25.98
C ARG A 425 1.37 -14.15 -27.50
N SER A 426 0.55 -13.25 -28.04
CA SER A 426 0.41 -13.06 -29.49
C SER A 426 1.71 -12.53 -30.13
N GLU A 427 2.41 -11.63 -29.45
CA GLU A 427 3.73 -11.15 -29.88
C GLU A 427 4.86 -12.17 -29.69
N GLY A 428 4.62 -13.28 -28.98
CA GLY A 428 5.61 -14.31 -28.72
C GLY A 428 6.69 -13.90 -27.72
N PHE A 429 6.41 -12.97 -26.80
CA PHE A 429 7.34 -12.60 -25.73
C PHE A 429 7.39 -13.64 -24.62
N MET A 430 6.31 -14.41 -24.47
CA MET A 430 6.16 -15.44 -23.47
C MET A 430 6.28 -16.83 -24.12
N GLU A 431 6.79 -17.79 -23.35
CA GLU A 431 6.72 -19.21 -23.70
C GLU A 431 5.27 -19.64 -24.01
N GLU A 432 5.12 -20.61 -24.90
CA GLU A 432 3.81 -21.17 -25.23
C GLU A 432 3.29 -22.05 -24.09
N LEU A 433 2.59 -21.41 -23.16
CA LEU A 433 1.86 -22.05 -22.08
C LEU A 433 0.35 -22.07 -22.40
N ASN A 434 -0.42 -22.87 -21.66
CA ASN A 434 -1.89 -22.82 -21.69
C ASN A 434 -2.40 -21.46 -21.16
N SER A 435 -3.71 -21.20 -21.26
CA SER A 435 -4.31 -19.91 -20.89
C SER A 435 -4.10 -19.58 -19.42
N LYS A 436 -4.29 -20.56 -18.54
CA LYS A 436 -4.12 -20.38 -17.09
C LYS A 436 -2.68 -20.05 -16.70
N ASP A 437 -1.73 -20.89 -17.08
CA ASP A 437 -0.31 -20.75 -16.70
C ASP A 437 0.31 -19.49 -17.33
N SER A 438 -0.12 -19.12 -18.54
CA SER A 438 0.26 -17.84 -19.15
C SER A 438 -0.23 -16.66 -18.33
N THR A 439 -1.49 -16.73 -17.86
CA THR A 439 -2.09 -15.69 -17.01
C THR A 439 -1.32 -15.56 -15.69
N ASP A 440 -1.01 -16.67 -15.03
CA ASP A 440 -0.25 -16.70 -13.78
C ASP A 440 1.18 -16.15 -13.96
N LYS A 441 1.90 -16.58 -15.02
CA LYS A 441 3.23 -16.02 -15.37
C LYS A 441 3.14 -14.52 -15.69
N GLY A 442 2.06 -14.10 -16.33
CA GLY A 442 1.76 -12.70 -16.60
C GLY A 442 1.57 -11.87 -15.33
N PHE A 443 0.78 -12.36 -14.37
CA PHE A 443 0.63 -11.72 -13.06
C PHE A 443 1.95 -11.63 -12.30
N GLN A 444 2.82 -12.64 -12.40
CA GLN A 444 4.17 -12.59 -11.81
C GLN A 444 5.04 -11.49 -12.46
N ILE A 445 5.04 -11.37 -13.78
CA ILE A 445 5.76 -10.30 -14.51
C ILE A 445 5.24 -8.92 -14.10
N ILE A 446 3.92 -8.75 -14.07
CA ILE A 446 3.27 -7.51 -13.61
C ILE A 446 3.61 -7.20 -12.15
N GLY A 447 3.62 -8.22 -11.29
CA GLY A 447 4.05 -8.10 -9.90
C GLY A 447 5.47 -7.55 -9.78
N ARG A 448 6.40 -8.02 -10.62
CA ARG A 448 7.76 -7.47 -10.69
C ARG A 448 7.77 -6.00 -11.12
N PHE A 449 7.00 -5.62 -12.14
CA PHE A 449 6.91 -4.22 -12.57
C PHE A 449 6.32 -3.31 -11.48
N ARG A 450 5.33 -3.79 -10.73
CA ARG A 450 4.78 -3.09 -9.57
C ARG A 450 5.81 -2.94 -8.46
N ASN A 451 6.56 -4.00 -8.15
CA ASN A 451 7.61 -3.95 -7.14
C ASN A 451 8.69 -2.90 -7.48
N TYR A 452 9.04 -2.75 -8.76
CA TYR A 452 9.98 -1.72 -9.24
C TYR A 452 9.33 -0.33 -9.44
N CYS A 453 8.08 -0.15 -9.01
CA CYS A 453 7.31 1.08 -9.13
C CYS A 453 7.15 1.57 -10.59
N LEU A 454 7.17 0.65 -11.56
CA LEU A 454 7.02 0.95 -12.99
C LEU A 454 5.55 0.96 -13.43
N LEU A 455 4.71 0.16 -12.75
CA LEU A 455 3.26 0.11 -12.93
C LEU A 455 2.55 0.30 -11.59
N LYS A 456 1.36 0.92 -11.61
CA LYS A 456 0.47 1.07 -10.46
C LYS A 456 -0.85 0.33 -10.65
N ALA A 457 -1.46 -0.11 -9.54
CA ALA A 457 -2.87 -0.52 -9.52
C ALA A 457 -3.76 0.72 -9.57
N LYS A 458 -4.94 0.62 -10.21
CA LYS A 458 -5.91 1.72 -10.22
C LYS A 458 -7.08 1.41 -9.27
N ASP A 459 -7.87 0.38 -9.59
CA ASP A 459 -9.14 0.10 -8.89
C ASP A 459 -9.28 -1.38 -8.48
N SER A 460 -8.50 -2.28 -9.07
CA SER A 460 -8.53 -3.73 -8.81
C SER A 460 -7.14 -4.35 -8.98
N PHE A 461 -6.92 -5.54 -8.39
CA PHE A 461 -5.71 -6.33 -8.67
C PHE A 461 -5.61 -6.76 -10.15
N SER A 462 -6.70 -6.68 -10.91
CA SER A 462 -6.79 -7.10 -12.32
C SER A 462 -6.45 -6.01 -13.35
N SER A 463 -6.14 -4.78 -12.92
CA SER A 463 -5.79 -3.68 -13.82
C SER A 463 -4.50 -2.95 -13.43
N VAL A 464 -3.79 -2.43 -14.43
CA VAL A 464 -2.52 -1.73 -14.27
C VAL A 464 -2.44 -0.48 -15.12
N MET A 465 -1.70 0.51 -14.62
CA MET A 465 -1.45 1.78 -15.29
C MET A 465 0.04 2.12 -15.23
N MET A 466 0.57 2.65 -16.33
CA MET A 466 1.93 3.21 -16.40
C MET A 466 1.89 4.73 -16.23
N LEU A 467 2.82 5.26 -15.43
CA LEU A 467 3.04 6.71 -15.33
C LEU A 467 3.56 7.25 -16.65
N GLY A 468 3.09 8.41 -17.11
CA GLY A 468 3.51 9.01 -18.37
C GLY A 468 5.02 9.19 -18.48
N LEU A 469 5.70 9.69 -17.44
CA LEU A 469 7.16 9.84 -17.43
C LEU A 469 7.93 8.51 -17.52
N VAL A 470 7.40 7.42 -16.94
CA VAL A 470 7.98 6.07 -17.05
C VAL A 470 7.79 5.54 -18.47
N ARG A 471 6.61 5.75 -19.05
CA ARG A 471 6.30 5.42 -20.44
C ARG A 471 7.22 6.16 -21.40
N ASP A 472 7.41 7.46 -21.21
CA ASP A 472 8.25 8.29 -22.08
C ASP A 472 9.72 7.79 -22.04
N MET A 473 10.22 7.40 -20.86
CA MET A 473 11.53 6.77 -20.73
C MET A 473 11.58 5.39 -21.43
N GLY A 474 10.53 4.57 -21.28
CA GLY A 474 10.41 3.28 -21.96
C GLY A 474 10.39 3.41 -23.48
N LEU A 475 9.72 4.43 -24.04
CA LEU A 475 9.74 4.73 -25.47
C LEU A 475 11.14 5.11 -25.97
N LYS A 476 11.88 5.94 -25.21
CA LYS A 476 13.28 6.26 -25.53
C LYS A 476 14.16 5.00 -25.55
N MET A 477 13.96 4.10 -24.58
CA MET A 477 14.70 2.83 -24.51
C MET A 477 14.32 1.88 -25.65
N ALA A 478 13.05 1.84 -26.04
CA ALA A 478 12.60 1.06 -27.19
C ALA A 478 13.34 1.51 -28.47
N ASP A 479 13.46 2.82 -28.70
CA ASP A 479 14.23 3.38 -29.82
C ASP A 479 15.72 2.98 -29.76
N GLU A 480 16.37 3.13 -28.60
CA GLU A 480 17.77 2.74 -28.37
C GLU A 480 18.02 1.24 -28.64
N GLU A 481 17.01 0.39 -28.39
CA GLU A 481 17.07 -1.07 -28.55
C GLU A 481 16.54 -1.55 -29.92
N GLY A 482 16.21 -0.65 -30.85
CA GLY A 482 15.72 -1.00 -32.18
C GLY A 482 14.28 -1.54 -32.20
N HIS A 483 13.47 -1.19 -31.21
CA HIS A 483 12.05 -1.47 -31.09
C HIS A 483 11.22 -0.24 -31.49
N GLN A 484 11.33 0.19 -32.75
CA GLN A 484 10.68 1.41 -33.24
C GLN A 484 9.15 1.39 -33.02
N PHE A 485 8.65 2.32 -32.20
CA PHE A 485 7.23 2.47 -31.87
C PHE A 485 6.68 3.81 -32.38
N PHE A 486 5.46 3.79 -32.90
CA PHE A 486 4.76 4.99 -33.33
C PHE A 486 3.55 5.16 -32.42
N VAL A 487 3.71 6.02 -31.43
CA VAL A 487 2.67 6.34 -30.45
C VAL A 487 2.51 7.85 -30.37
N ARG A 488 1.28 8.32 -30.21
CA ARG A 488 0.98 9.74 -30.02
C ARG A 488 0.15 9.94 -28.77
N ASP A 489 0.20 11.16 -28.24
CA ASP A 489 -0.64 11.58 -27.13
C ASP A 489 -1.92 12.19 -27.70
N GLU A 490 -3.03 11.50 -27.49
CA GLU A 490 -4.36 11.84 -27.99
C GLU A 490 -4.93 13.13 -27.39
N LYS A 491 -4.45 13.55 -26.21
CA LYS A 491 -4.93 14.77 -25.54
C LYS A 491 -4.26 16.02 -26.09
N THR A 492 -2.96 15.93 -26.36
CA THR A 492 -2.19 17.07 -26.87
C THR A 492 -2.28 17.22 -28.38
N ASN A 493 -2.36 16.11 -29.12
CA ASN A 493 -2.37 16.09 -30.58
C ASN A 493 -3.34 15.03 -31.14
N PRO A 494 -4.67 15.20 -30.94
CA PRO A 494 -5.65 14.25 -31.44
C PRO A 494 -5.60 14.18 -32.98
N LEU A 495 -5.73 12.96 -33.49
CA LEU A 495 -5.77 12.70 -34.93
C LEU A 495 -7.22 12.45 -35.31
N ARG A 496 -7.70 13.14 -36.34
CA ARG A 496 -9.05 12.93 -36.88
C ARG A 496 -9.08 11.93 -38.05
N GLN A 497 -7.93 11.68 -38.64
CA GLN A 497 -7.72 10.82 -39.80
C GLN A 497 -6.40 10.07 -39.62
N TRP A 498 -6.21 9.01 -40.42
CA TRP A 498 -4.95 8.28 -40.48
C TRP A 498 -3.76 9.21 -40.81
N PRO A 499 -2.55 9.00 -40.24
CA PRO A 499 -1.39 9.82 -40.53
C PRO A 499 -1.05 9.89 -42.03
N PRO A 500 -0.63 11.07 -42.54
CA PRO A 500 -0.22 11.22 -43.94
C PRO A 500 1.05 10.43 -44.25
N LYS A 501 1.29 10.18 -45.55
CA LYS A 501 2.48 9.47 -46.04
C LYS A 501 3.78 10.12 -45.53
N GLY A 502 4.74 9.29 -45.16
CA GLY A 502 6.06 9.72 -44.67
C GLY A 502 6.08 10.12 -43.20
N MET A 503 4.93 10.22 -42.54
CA MET A 503 4.87 10.50 -41.11
C MET A 503 5.25 9.28 -40.26
N ILE A 504 4.84 8.08 -40.68
CA ILE A 504 5.20 6.82 -40.01
C ILE A 504 6.48 6.27 -40.65
N PRO A 505 7.54 6.00 -39.87
CA PRO A 505 8.80 5.40 -40.37
C PRO A 505 8.59 4.05 -41.08
N GLN A 506 9.54 3.68 -41.95
CA GLN A 506 9.49 2.41 -42.71
C GLN A 506 9.80 1.19 -41.84
N ASP A 507 10.76 1.32 -40.93
CA ASP A 507 11.25 0.31 -40.00
C ASP A 507 10.38 0.15 -38.75
N ILE A 508 9.11 0.57 -38.84
CA ILE A 508 8.20 0.58 -37.70
C ILE A 508 7.77 -0.84 -37.33
N LYS A 509 7.83 -1.15 -36.04
CA LYS A 509 7.45 -2.47 -35.52
C LYS A 509 6.08 -2.47 -34.88
N ARG A 510 5.69 -1.37 -34.22
CA ARG A 510 4.42 -1.27 -33.51
C ARG A 510 3.81 0.11 -33.61
N ILE A 511 2.52 0.17 -33.90
CA ILE A 511 1.74 1.40 -33.98
C ILE A 511 0.63 1.34 -32.94
N SER A 512 0.51 2.40 -32.14
CA SER A 512 -0.63 2.60 -31.26
C SER A 512 -1.15 4.03 -31.42
N LEU A 513 -2.36 4.13 -31.96
CA LEU A 513 -3.12 5.38 -32.10
C LEU A 513 -4.46 5.25 -31.37
N MET A 514 -4.45 4.60 -30.21
CA MET A 514 -5.64 4.43 -29.39
C MET A 514 -6.18 5.77 -28.84
N GLY A 515 -7.51 5.88 -28.70
CA GLY A 515 -8.13 7.04 -28.04
C GLY A 515 -8.07 8.36 -28.83
N HIS A 516 -7.63 8.33 -30.08
CA HIS A 516 -7.69 9.48 -30.97
C HIS A 516 -9.13 9.71 -31.47
N GLN A 517 -9.30 10.52 -32.51
CA GLN A 517 -10.59 10.88 -33.10
C GLN A 517 -10.69 10.39 -34.54
N ILE A 518 -10.01 9.28 -34.87
CA ILE A 518 -9.90 8.75 -36.22
C ILE A 518 -11.24 8.13 -36.63
N GLN A 519 -11.84 8.66 -37.69
CA GLN A 519 -13.16 8.20 -38.16
C GLN A 519 -13.10 7.24 -39.35
N SER A 520 -12.02 7.28 -40.11
CA SER A 520 -11.80 6.44 -41.29
C SER A 520 -10.32 6.15 -41.50
N LEU A 521 -10.01 4.97 -42.04
CA LEU A 521 -8.67 4.60 -42.50
C LEU A 521 -8.61 4.74 -44.04
N ALA A 522 -7.48 5.16 -44.58
CA ALA A 522 -7.34 5.64 -45.97
C ALA A 522 -7.37 4.51 -47.04
N ASP A 523 -7.81 4.84 -48.27
CA ASP A 523 -8.11 3.90 -49.38
C ASP A 523 -6.98 2.92 -49.76
N GLN A 524 -5.70 3.31 -49.58
CA GLN A 524 -4.54 2.41 -49.64
C GLN A 524 -3.43 2.93 -48.72
N PRO A 525 -2.68 2.08 -48.00
CA PRO A 525 -1.46 2.49 -47.36
C PRO A 525 -0.47 2.77 -48.49
N GLN A 526 -0.10 4.04 -48.70
CA GLN A 526 0.82 4.45 -49.77
C GLN A 526 2.28 3.98 -49.53
N GLN A 527 2.45 2.99 -48.65
CA GLN A 527 3.68 2.47 -48.06
C GLN A 527 3.40 1.07 -47.45
N VAL A 528 4.38 0.15 -47.54
CA VAL A 528 4.31 -1.18 -46.93
C VAL A 528 5.21 -1.19 -45.68
N TRP A 529 4.67 -1.61 -44.54
CA TRP A 529 5.41 -1.81 -43.29
C TRP A 529 5.69 -3.29 -43.09
N SER A 530 6.82 -3.77 -43.61
CA SER A 530 7.19 -5.18 -43.61
C SER A 530 7.46 -5.77 -42.24
N GLU A 531 7.76 -4.94 -41.23
CA GLU A 531 8.08 -5.38 -39.86
C GLU A 531 6.98 -5.07 -38.84
N LEU A 532 5.86 -4.46 -39.26
CA LEU A 532 4.79 -4.07 -38.34
C LEU A 532 4.10 -5.32 -37.76
N SER A 533 4.28 -5.57 -36.46
CA SER A 533 3.71 -6.71 -35.74
C SER A 533 2.46 -6.36 -34.93
N THR A 534 2.31 -5.11 -34.47
CA THR A 534 1.15 -4.66 -33.67
C THR A 534 0.55 -3.38 -34.26
N LEU A 535 -0.77 -3.37 -34.40
CA LEU A 535 -1.58 -2.19 -34.68
C LEU A 535 -2.72 -2.06 -33.68
N ILE A 536 -2.68 -1.01 -32.85
CA ILE A 536 -3.71 -0.71 -31.84
C ILE A 536 -4.44 0.59 -32.21
N LEU A 537 -5.73 0.49 -32.51
CA LEU A 537 -6.62 1.59 -32.86
C LEU A 537 -7.86 1.67 -31.95
N GLN A 538 -7.86 0.95 -30.83
CA GLN A 538 -8.99 0.93 -29.91
C GLN A 538 -9.42 2.33 -29.44
N HIS A 539 -10.68 2.47 -29.05
CA HIS A 539 -11.26 3.74 -28.57
C HIS A 539 -11.20 4.89 -29.60
N ASN A 540 -11.28 4.59 -30.89
CA ASN A 540 -11.49 5.58 -31.93
C ASN A 540 -12.91 5.49 -32.48
N PRO A 541 -13.56 6.60 -32.88
CA PRO A 541 -14.87 6.58 -33.54
C PRO A 541 -14.77 6.13 -35.02
N LEU A 542 -14.00 5.07 -35.26
CA LEU A 542 -13.68 4.54 -36.57
C LEU A 542 -14.88 3.80 -37.15
N LYS A 543 -15.41 4.25 -38.29
CA LYS A 543 -16.66 3.74 -38.90
C LYS A 543 -16.41 2.80 -40.08
N SER A 544 -15.37 3.07 -40.87
CA SER A 544 -15.08 2.31 -42.08
C SER A 544 -13.57 2.14 -42.28
N ILE A 545 -13.20 0.95 -42.73
CA ILE A 545 -11.84 0.60 -43.16
C ILE A 545 -11.93 0.19 -44.63
N THR A 546 -11.07 0.78 -45.45
CA THR A 546 -11.00 0.54 -46.88
C THR A 546 -10.30 -0.78 -47.17
N ASP A 547 -10.65 -1.42 -48.29
CA ASP A 547 -10.12 -2.75 -48.61
C ASP A 547 -8.59 -2.75 -48.79
N GLY A 548 -7.99 -1.69 -49.34
CA GLY A 548 -6.54 -1.59 -49.50
C GLY A 548 -5.72 -1.61 -48.20
N PHE A 549 -6.32 -1.31 -47.05
CA PHE A 549 -5.60 -0.96 -45.82
C PHE A 549 -4.67 -2.08 -45.30
N PHE A 550 -5.15 -3.33 -45.25
CA PHE A 550 -4.38 -4.43 -44.64
C PHE A 550 -3.28 -5.01 -45.53
N HIS A 551 -3.27 -4.72 -46.84
CA HIS A 551 -2.20 -5.15 -47.75
C HIS A 551 -0.82 -4.56 -47.39
N GLY A 552 -0.80 -3.40 -46.72
CA GLY A 552 0.44 -2.73 -46.33
C GLY A 552 1.14 -3.32 -45.10
N MET A 553 0.61 -4.37 -44.46
CA MET A 553 1.12 -4.89 -43.19
C MET A 553 1.17 -6.42 -43.14
N PRO A 554 1.98 -7.07 -44.00
CA PRO A 554 2.00 -8.53 -44.14
C PRO A 554 2.52 -9.28 -42.90
N ALA A 555 3.26 -8.63 -42.01
CA ALA A 555 3.83 -9.23 -40.80
C ALA A 555 2.98 -9.02 -39.54
N LEU A 556 1.77 -8.45 -39.67
CA LEU A 556 0.93 -8.10 -38.53
C LEU A 556 0.52 -9.35 -37.73
N GLN A 557 0.78 -9.33 -36.42
CA GLN A 557 0.45 -10.39 -35.48
C GLN A 557 -0.71 -10.01 -34.55
N VAL A 558 -0.82 -8.74 -34.20
CA VAL A 558 -1.86 -8.21 -33.30
C VAL A 558 -2.58 -7.05 -33.98
N LEU A 559 -3.89 -7.19 -34.15
CA LEU A 559 -4.77 -6.10 -34.55
C LEU A 559 -5.80 -5.86 -33.45
N ASP A 560 -5.88 -4.62 -32.98
CA ASP A 560 -6.86 -4.21 -31.98
C ASP A 560 -7.68 -3.02 -32.47
N LEU A 561 -8.96 -3.28 -32.73
CA LEU A 561 -9.98 -2.33 -33.12
C LEU A 561 -11.09 -2.22 -32.05
N SER A 562 -10.84 -2.66 -30.81
CA SER A 562 -11.88 -2.65 -29.77
C SER A 562 -12.44 -1.25 -29.51
N HIS A 563 -13.70 -1.17 -29.07
CA HIS A 563 -14.37 0.11 -28.80
C HIS A 563 -14.32 1.07 -30.00
N THR A 564 -14.50 0.55 -31.22
CA THR A 564 -14.67 1.35 -32.44
C THR A 564 -16.11 1.29 -32.95
N GLU A 565 -16.45 2.14 -33.92
CA GLU A 565 -17.79 2.24 -34.51
C GLU A 565 -17.92 1.49 -35.84
N ILE A 566 -17.02 0.52 -36.10
CA ILE A 566 -16.99 -0.18 -37.38
C ILE A 566 -18.29 -0.98 -37.59
N THR A 567 -18.84 -0.90 -38.80
CA THR A 567 -20.04 -1.65 -39.18
C THR A 567 -19.69 -2.97 -39.88
N THR A 568 -18.57 -2.99 -40.59
CA THR A 568 -18.03 -4.13 -41.34
C THR A 568 -16.50 -4.08 -41.34
N LEU A 569 -15.86 -5.23 -41.59
CA LEU A 569 -14.43 -5.32 -41.90
C LEU A 569 -14.24 -5.60 -43.40
N PRO A 570 -13.19 -5.05 -44.04
CA PRO A 570 -12.90 -5.32 -45.43
C PRO A 570 -12.43 -6.77 -45.66
N PRO A 571 -12.70 -7.37 -46.84
CA PRO A 571 -12.20 -8.70 -47.22
C PRO A 571 -10.69 -8.86 -47.08
N SER A 572 -9.91 -7.79 -47.29
CA SER A 572 -8.45 -7.81 -47.12
C SER A 572 -7.96 -8.15 -45.70
N ILE A 573 -8.84 -8.21 -44.69
CA ILE A 573 -8.44 -8.76 -43.38
C ILE A 573 -7.85 -10.17 -43.52
N SER A 574 -8.32 -10.95 -44.50
CA SER A 574 -7.82 -12.30 -44.81
C SER A 574 -6.35 -12.32 -45.26
N THR A 575 -5.78 -11.19 -45.69
CA THR A 575 -4.36 -11.11 -46.07
C THR A 575 -3.41 -11.11 -44.88
N LEU A 576 -3.92 -10.93 -43.66
CA LEU A 576 -3.13 -10.90 -42.43
C LEU A 576 -2.75 -12.32 -41.95
N VAL A 577 -2.15 -13.12 -42.82
CA VAL A 577 -1.87 -14.56 -42.58
C VAL A 577 -0.98 -14.85 -41.35
N ASN A 578 -0.28 -13.83 -40.83
CA ASN A 578 0.53 -13.90 -39.61
C ASN A 578 -0.20 -13.43 -38.35
N ALA A 579 -1.47 -13.02 -38.47
CA ALA A 579 -2.28 -12.55 -37.35
C ALA A 579 -2.50 -13.68 -36.36
N LYS A 580 -2.16 -13.40 -35.10
CA LYS A 580 -2.34 -14.29 -33.94
C LYS A 580 -3.44 -13.80 -33.01
N ALA A 581 -3.77 -12.51 -33.02
CA ALA A 581 -4.89 -11.98 -32.27
C ALA A 581 -5.64 -10.89 -33.04
N LEU A 582 -6.97 -11.01 -33.06
CA LEU A 582 -7.91 -9.99 -33.53
C LEU A 582 -8.82 -9.58 -32.37
N TYR A 583 -8.71 -8.31 -31.94
CA TYR A 583 -9.59 -7.72 -30.94
C TYR A 583 -10.61 -6.80 -31.59
N LEU A 584 -11.88 -7.19 -31.52
CA LEU A 584 -13.04 -6.48 -32.04
C LEU A 584 -14.09 -6.24 -30.94
N GLY A 585 -13.70 -6.47 -29.67
CA GLY A 585 -14.57 -6.27 -28.53
C GLY A 585 -15.16 -4.85 -28.47
N ASP A 586 -16.42 -4.73 -28.06
CA ASP A 586 -17.18 -3.46 -28.02
C ASP A 586 -17.30 -2.74 -29.39
N CYS A 587 -17.12 -3.45 -30.52
CA CYS A 587 -17.52 -2.94 -31.84
C CYS A 587 -19.05 -3.08 -32.03
N ARG A 588 -19.82 -2.25 -31.33
CA ARG A 588 -21.27 -2.41 -31.13
C ARG A 588 -22.11 -2.33 -32.41
N TYR A 589 -21.55 -1.88 -33.53
CA TYR A 589 -22.25 -1.79 -34.82
C TYR A 589 -21.83 -2.88 -35.81
N LEU A 590 -20.85 -3.73 -35.46
CA LEU A 590 -20.37 -4.81 -36.31
C LEU A 590 -21.40 -5.94 -36.35
N ARG A 591 -21.98 -6.20 -37.53
CA ARG A 591 -23.06 -7.20 -37.73
C ARG A 591 -22.61 -8.45 -38.47
N GLU A 592 -21.57 -8.33 -39.28
CA GLU A 592 -21.06 -9.41 -40.10
C GLU A 592 -19.54 -9.36 -40.13
N MET A 593 -18.95 -10.54 -40.32
CA MET A 593 -17.51 -10.72 -40.46
C MET A 593 -17.22 -11.28 -41.86
N PRO A 594 -16.19 -10.77 -42.57
CA PRO A 594 -15.72 -11.39 -43.80
C PRO A 594 -15.15 -12.79 -43.52
N PRO A 595 -14.94 -13.62 -44.55
CA PRO A 595 -14.27 -14.91 -44.39
C PRO A 595 -12.87 -14.76 -43.79
N ILE A 596 -12.54 -15.57 -42.78
CA ILE A 596 -11.25 -15.49 -42.06
C ILE A 596 -10.41 -16.77 -42.13
N GLY A 597 -10.81 -17.76 -42.94
CA GLY A 597 -10.14 -19.08 -42.97
C GLY A 597 -8.66 -19.06 -43.36
N GLU A 598 -8.18 -17.99 -44.01
CA GLU A 598 -6.76 -17.81 -44.34
C GLU A 598 -5.90 -17.44 -43.12
N LEU A 599 -6.50 -17.01 -42.00
CA LEU A 599 -5.81 -16.60 -40.77
C LEU A 599 -5.37 -17.80 -39.93
N ARG A 600 -4.68 -18.77 -40.53
CA ARG A 600 -4.34 -20.08 -39.92
C ARG A 600 -3.46 -19.99 -38.66
N GLN A 601 -2.82 -18.85 -38.41
CA GLN A 601 -2.04 -18.58 -37.19
C GLN A 601 -2.86 -17.92 -36.07
N LEU A 602 -4.15 -17.66 -36.28
CA LEU A 602 -4.99 -16.96 -35.33
C LEU A 602 -5.18 -17.81 -34.06
N LYS A 603 -4.77 -17.25 -32.92
CA LYS A 603 -4.89 -17.87 -31.59
C LYS A 603 -5.99 -17.24 -30.75
N LEU A 604 -6.34 -15.98 -30.98
CA LEU A 604 -7.37 -15.25 -30.25
C LEU A 604 -8.28 -14.48 -31.21
N LEU A 605 -9.58 -14.69 -31.06
CA LEU A 605 -10.63 -13.91 -31.70
C LEU A 605 -11.58 -13.36 -30.63
N ASP A 606 -11.59 -12.04 -30.45
CA ASP A 606 -12.49 -11.35 -29.53
C ASP A 606 -13.54 -10.54 -30.30
N LEU A 607 -14.79 -10.97 -30.17
CA LEU A 607 -16.01 -10.41 -30.75
C LEU A 607 -17.00 -10.01 -29.64
N ASN A 608 -16.51 -9.77 -28.41
CA ASN A 608 -17.39 -9.40 -27.30
C ASN A 608 -18.20 -8.12 -27.60
N HIS A 609 -19.41 -8.02 -27.06
CA HIS A 609 -20.28 -6.84 -27.23
C HIS A 609 -20.48 -6.39 -28.70
N THR A 610 -20.36 -7.31 -29.66
CA THR A 610 -20.69 -7.05 -31.07
C THR A 610 -22.15 -7.41 -31.38
N GLN A 611 -22.63 -7.02 -32.55
CA GLN A 611 -23.97 -7.32 -33.06
C GLN A 611 -23.97 -8.44 -34.11
N ILE A 612 -22.94 -9.30 -34.12
CA ILE A 612 -22.84 -10.38 -35.09
C ILE A 612 -24.04 -11.32 -34.99
N GLU A 613 -24.59 -11.69 -36.14
CA GLU A 613 -25.75 -12.59 -36.23
C GLU A 613 -25.33 -14.05 -36.38
N GLU A 614 -24.20 -14.28 -37.05
CA GLU A 614 -23.59 -15.60 -37.30
C GLU A 614 -22.06 -15.51 -37.14
N LEU A 615 -21.42 -16.66 -36.88
CA LEU A 615 -19.96 -16.77 -36.84
C LEU A 615 -19.36 -16.69 -38.26
N PRO A 616 -18.14 -16.13 -38.41
CA PRO A 616 -17.52 -15.96 -39.72
C PRO A 616 -17.30 -17.27 -40.48
N GLN A 617 -17.39 -17.21 -41.80
CA GLN A 617 -17.02 -18.32 -42.66
C GLN A 617 -15.50 -18.62 -42.58
N GLY A 618 -15.14 -19.90 -42.60
CA GLY A 618 -13.75 -20.34 -42.52
C GLY A 618 -13.21 -20.41 -41.09
N LEU A 619 -14.05 -20.23 -40.06
CA LEU A 619 -13.65 -20.44 -38.67
C LEU A 619 -13.17 -21.88 -38.44
N GLU A 620 -13.73 -22.85 -39.17
CA GLU A 620 -13.34 -24.27 -39.19
C GLU A 620 -11.87 -24.52 -39.63
N GLU A 621 -11.26 -23.58 -40.36
CA GLU A 621 -9.85 -23.68 -40.81
C GLU A 621 -8.85 -23.23 -39.73
N LEU A 622 -9.32 -22.59 -38.65
CA LEU A 622 -8.47 -21.97 -37.63
C LEU A 622 -7.98 -22.98 -36.59
N SER A 623 -7.17 -23.92 -37.04
CA SER A 623 -6.62 -25.02 -36.22
C SER A 623 -5.79 -24.60 -35.00
N GLN A 624 -5.35 -23.34 -34.92
CA GLN A 624 -4.58 -22.78 -33.81
C GLN A 624 -5.40 -21.90 -32.86
N LEU A 625 -6.71 -21.75 -33.08
CA LEU A 625 -7.56 -20.88 -32.28
C LEU A 625 -7.66 -21.44 -30.85
N LYS A 626 -7.13 -20.67 -29.88
CA LYS A 626 -7.10 -21.02 -28.45
C LYS A 626 -8.16 -20.29 -27.65
N THR A 627 -8.49 -19.06 -28.03
CA THR A 627 -9.43 -18.22 -27.29
C THR A 627 -10.47 -17.63 -28.23
N LEU A 628 -11.74 -17.92 -27.96
CA LEU A 628 -12.88 -17.37 -28.68
C LEU A 628 -13.80 -16.65 -27.70
N ILE A 629 -13.86 -15.32 -27.80
CA ILE A 629 -14.67 -14.47 -26.94
C ILE A 629 -15.85 -13.93 -27.76
N LEU A 630 -17.05 -14.34 -27.39
CA LEU A 630 -18.34 -14.02 -27.99
C LEU A 630 -19.33 -13.52 -26.93
N SER A 631 -18.82 -13.06 -25.78
CA SER A 631 -19.65 -12.58 -24.69
C SER A 631 -20.49 -11.37 -25.08
N TYR A 632 -21.71 -11.28 -24.54
CA TYR A 632 -22.65 -10.21 -24.86
C TYR A 632 -22.96 -10.03 -26.35
N THR A 633 -22.81 -11.07 -27.17
CA THR A 633 -23.28 -11.08 -28.56
C THR A 633 -24.78 -11.33 -28.62
N LYS A 634 -25.57 -10.29 -28.32
CA LYS A 634 -27.04 -10.37 -28.16
C LYS A 634 -27.82 -10.66 -29.45
N ARG A 635 -27.14 -10.79 -30.60
CA ARG A 635 -27.74 -11.16 -31.89
C ARG A 635 -27.25 -12.50 -32.45
N LEU A 636 -26.24 -13.11 -31.82
CA LEU A 636 -25.70 -14.39 -32.25
C LEU A 636 -26.69 -15.50 -31.88
N THR A 637 -27.51 -15.91 -32.84
CA THR A 637 -28.59 -16.90 -32.60
C THR A 637 -28.35 -18.24 -33.29
N ARG A 638 -27.29 -18.33 -34.11
CA ARG A 638 -26.95 -19.52 -34.89
C ARG A 638 -25.45 -19.78 -34.85
N ILE A 639 -25.11 -21.02 -34.50
CA ILE A 639 -23.77 -21.60 -34.63
C ILE A 639 -23.97 -22.87 -35.45
N ARG A 640 -23.27 -23.00 -36.59
CA ARG A 640 -23.43 -24.16 -37.48
C ARG A 640 -23.08 -25.46 -36.75
N ARG A 641 -23.92 -26.48 -36.91
CA ARG A 641 -23.66 -27.85 -36.43
C ARG A 641 -22.34 -28.38 -37.01
N GLY A 642 -21.56 -29.08 -36.18
CA GLY A 642 -20.27 -29.67 -36.54
C GLY A 642 -19.10 -28.70 -36.52
N LEU A 643 -19.30 -27.45 -36.08
CA LEU A 643 -18.23 -26.45 -36.01
C LEU A 643 -17.29 -26.66 -34.82
N MET A 644 -17.81 -26.97 -33.63
CA MET A 644 -16.96 -27.12 -32.43
C MET A 644 -15.95 -28.28 -32.56
N PRO A 645 -16.30 -29.44 -33.16
CA PRO A 645 -15.33 -30.50 -33.44
C PRO A 645 -14.16 -30.10 -34.34
N CYS A 646 -14.27 -29.02 -35.12
CA CYS A 646 -13.15 -28.49 -35.90
C CYS A 646 -12.17 -27.64 -35.07
N LEU A 647 -12.60 -27.12 -33.90
CA LEU A 647 -11.86 -26.14 -33.10
C LEU A 647 -11.10 -26.78 -31.92
N LEU A 648 -10.35 -27.85 -32.21
CA LEU A 648 -9.72 -28.71 -31.18
C LEU A 648 -8.65 -28.03 -30.31
N ALA A 649 -8.17 -26.84 -30.69
CA ALA A 649 -7.16 -26.09 -29.96
C ALA A 649 -7.72 -25.15 -28.89
N ILE A 650 -9.05 -24.99 -28.80
CA ILE A 650 -9.69 -24.05 -27.87
C ILE A 650 -9.36 -24.40 -26.42
N GLU A 651 -8.75 -23.43 -25.73
CA GLU A 651 -8.47 -23.39 -24.29
C GLU A 651 -9.55 -22.58 -23.55
N GLU A 652 -10.13 -21.57 -24.19
CA GLU A 652 -11.13 -20.67 -23.61
C GLU A 652 -12.24 -20.32 -24.60
N LEU A 653 -13.48 -20.65 -24.22
CA LEU A 653 -14.69 -20.27 -24.96
C LEU A 653 -15.58 -19.43 -24.04
N ASP A 654 -15.72 -18.15 -24.36
CA ASP A 654 -16.56 -17.23 -23.60
C ASP A 654 -17.77 -16.76 -24.42
N MET A 655 -18.94 -17.29 -24.09
CA MET A 655 -20.23 -16.95 -24.68
C MET A 655 -21.24 -16.50 -23.62
N HIS A 656 -20.79 -16.06 -22.44
CA HIS A 656 -21.75 -15.60 -21.42
C HIS A 656 -22.56 -14.44 -21.96
N GLN A 657 -23.84 -14.40 -21.60
CA GLN A 657 -24.74 -13.31 -22.01
C GLN A 657 -24.87 -13.18 -23.54
N SER A 658 -24.50 -14.20 -24.33
CA SER A 658 -24.81 -14.25 -25.76
C SER A 658 -26.25 -14.71 -25.98
N ALA A 659 -26.84 -14.38 -27.13
CA ALA A 659 -28.18 -14.86 -27.45
C ALA A 659 -28.24 -16.36 -27.76
N TYR A 660 -27.09 -17.00 -27.99
CA TYR A 660 -27.02 -18.43 -28.27
C TYR A 660 -27.14 -19.22 -26.97
N SER A 661 -28.14 -20.11 -26.91
CA SER A 661 -28.37 -20.97 -25.78
C SER A 661 -28.15 -22.43 -26.18
N TRP A 662 -27.22 -23.09 -25.50
CA TRP A 662 -26.79 -24.46 -25.78
C TRP A 662 -27.83 -25.46 -25.26
N GLY A 663 -28.32 -26.32 -26.15
CA GLY A 663 -29.24 -27.42 -25.85
C GLY A 663 -28.70 -28.76 -26.36
N LEU A 664 -29.36 -29.86 -25.97
CA LEU A 664 -29.03 -31.21 -26.45
C LEU A 664 -29.43 -31.39 -27.93
N GLU A 665 -28.88 -32.40 -28.61
CA GLU A 665 -29.07 -32.61 -30.07
C GLU A 665 -30.56 -32.63 -30.51
N GLY A 666 -31.46 -33.19 -29.70
CA GLY A 666 -32.90 -33.20 -29.97
C GLY A 666 -33.67 -31.94 -29.56
N MET A 667 -33.03 -31.04 -28.80
CA MET A 667 -33.61 -29.76 -28.33
C MET A 667 -33.04 -28.56 -29.11
N ALA A 668 -31.84 -28.70 -29.68
CA ALA A 668 -31.25 -27.71 -30.57
C ALA A 668 -32.03 -27.62 -31.89
N LYS A 669 -31.95 -26.47 -32.57
CA LYS A 669 -32.50 -26.36 -33.93
C LYS A 669 -31.67 -27.29 -34.83
N LEU A 670 -32.30 -27.97 -35.79
CA LEU A 670 -31.71 -29.03 -36.64
C LEU A 670 -30.34 -28.68 -37.28
N GLU A 671 -30.05 -27.40 -37.52
CA GLU A 671 -28.83 -26.91 -38.17
C GLU A 671 -27.83 -26.23 -37.21
N THR A 672 -28.14 -26.21 -35.91
CA THR A 672 -27.36 -25.50 -34.88
C THR A 672 -26.55 -26.46 -34.00
N ALA A 673 -25.38 -26.03 -33.55
CA ALA A 673 -24.47 -26.80 -32.70
C ALA A 673 -25.10 -27.13 -31.33
N SER A 674 -24.98 -28.38 -30.90
CA SER A 674 -25.52 -28.84 -29.62
C SER A 674 -24.46 -28.78 -28.52
N LEU A 675 -24.88 -28.88 -27.25
CA LEU A 675 -23.98 -28.85 -26.09
C LEU A 675 -22.98 -30.01 -26.12
N GLU A 676 -23.38 -31.17 -26.66
CA GLU A 676 -22.55 -32.36 -26.84
C GLU A 676 -21.32 -32.08 -27.70
N GLU A 677 -21.41 -31.15 -28.67
CA GLU A 677 -20.26 -30.78 -29.48
C GLU A 677 -19.13 -30.11 -28.67
N LEU A 678 -19.42 -29.55 -27.49
CA LEU A 678 -18.36 -29.00 -26.62
C LEU A 678 -17.47 -30.10 -26.02
N SER A 679 -17.95 -31.35 -25.98
CA SER A 679 -17.18 -32.50 -25.45
C SER A 679 -15.93 -32.82 -26.27
N SER A 680 -15.89 -32.43 -27.56
CA SER A 680 -14.71 -32.61 -28.41
C SER A 680 -13.57 -31.64 -28.07
N LEU A 681 -13.82 -30.59 -27.29
CA LEU A 681 -12.84 -29.57 -26.93
C LEU A 681 -11.96 -30.03 -25.75
N HIS A 682 -11.09 -31.01 -25.98
CA HIS A 682 -10.33 -31.65 -24.89
C HIS A 682 -9.29 -30.75 -24.19
N LYS A 683 -8.96 -29.59 -24.78
CA LYS A 683 -8.05 -28.59 -24.20
C LYS A 683 -8.76 -27.47 -23.44
N LEU A 684 -10.09 -27.52 -23.36
CA LEU A 684 -10.90 -26.48 -22.75
C LEU A 684 -10.60 -26.36 -21.25
N GLU A 685 -10.14 -25.20 -20.81
CA GLU A 685 -9.84 -24.88 -19.42
C GLU A 685 -10.82 -23.87 -18.85
N ALA A 686 -11.43 -23.03 -19.69
CA ALA A 686 -12.39 -22.00 -19.31
C ALA A 686 -13.62 -22.00 -20.24
N LEU A 687 -14.81 -22.15 -19.65
CA LEU A 687 -16.07 -22.22 -20.40
C LEU A 687 -17.15 -21.31 -19.81
N TYR A 688 -17.67 -20.40 -20.61
CA TYR A 688 -18.73 -19.49 -20.21
C TYR A 688 -19.89 -19.59 -21.19
N VAL A 689 -21.03 -20.14 -20.80
CA VAL A 689 -22.12 -20.45 -21.73
C VAL A 689 -23.50 -20.29 -21.10
N ASN A 690 -24.45 -19.95 -21.96
CA ASN A 690 -25.88 -19.98 -21.67
C ASN A 690 -26.44 -21.36 -22.07
N ILE A 691 -27.12 -22.05 -21.16
CA ILE A 691 -27.65 -23.40 -21.32
C ILE A 691 -29.19 -23.31 -21.29
N GLN A 692 -29.85 -23.97 -22.25
CA GLN A 692 -31.30 -23.83 -22.45
C GLN A 692 -32.12 -24.31 -21.26
N ASN A 693 -31.74 -25.44 -20.68
CA ASN A 693 -32.52 -26.12 -19.65
C ASN A 693 -31.61 -26.95 -18.72
N PRO A 694 -31.93 -27.09 -17.42
CA PRO A 694 -31.21 -27.95 -16.50
C PRO A 694 -31.00 -29.39 -16.98
N ILE A 695 -31.92 -29.94 -17.78
CA ILE A 695 -31.83 -31.29 -18.33
C ILE A 695 -30.54 -31.49 -19.14
N CYS A 696 -29.99 -30.43 -19.72
CA CYS A 696 -28.72 -30.49 -20.45
C CYS A 696 -27.53 -30.83 -19.55
N LEU A 697 -27.67 -30.70 -18.23
CA LEU A 697 -26.67 -31.07 -17.23
C LEU A 697 -26.85 -32.49 -16.68
N ILE A 698 -27.82 -33.26 -17.17
CA ILE A 698 -28.06 -34.64 -16.70
C ILE A 698 -27.08 -35.66 -17.32
N PRO A 699 -26.71 -35.59 -18.62
CA PRO A 699 -25.78 -36.54 -19.20
C PRO A 699 -24.42 -36.57 -18.48
N ASN A 700 -23.89 -37.78 -18.29
CA ASN A 700 -22.60 -38.00 -17.61
C ASN A 700 -21.38 -37.80 -18.53
N GLU A 701 -21.60 -37.61 -19.83
CA GLU A 701 -20.54 -37.49 -20.84
C GLU A 701 -19.60 -36.29 -20.60
N PHE A 702 -20.09 -35.26 -19.88
CA PHE A 702 -19.33 -34.04 -19.60
C PHE A 702 -18.52 -34.08 -18.30
N VAL A 703 -18.73 -35.08 -17.43
CA VAL A 703 -18.20 -35.09 -16.05
C VAL A 703 -16.67 -34.96 -16.02
N ASP A 704 -15.96 -35.76 -16.82
CA ASP A 704 -14.50 -35.75 -16.81
C ASP A 704 -13.90 -34.45 -17.35
N GLN A 705 -14.49 -33.90 -18.42
CA GLN A 705 -14.02 -32.67 -19.04
C GLN A 705 -14.32 -31.44 -18.16
N TRP A 706 -15.53 -31.33 -17.62
CA TRP A 706 -15.90 -30.17 -16.80
C TRP A 706 -15.22 -30.21 -15.42
N ARG A 707 -14.79 -31.39 -14.97
CA ARG A 707 -13.98 -31.54 -13.75
C ARG A 707 -12.61 -30.86 -13.85
N ILE A 708 -12.05 -30.71 -15.06
CA ILE A 708 -10.74 -30.05 -15.25
C ILE A 708 -10.84 -28.54 -15.51
N LEU A 709 -12.04 -28.00 -15.77
CA LEU A 709 -12.24 -26.57 -15.99
C LEU A 709 -11.74 -25.78 -14.78
N TRP A 710 -10.84 -24.83 -15.00
CA TRP A 710 -10.34 -23.94 -13.95
C TRP A 710 -11.29 -22.76 -13.72
N GLN A 711 -11.95 -22.32 -14.79
CA GLN A 711 -12.99 -21.28 -14.81
C GLN A 711 -14.25 -21.82 -15.49
N PHE A 712 -15.41 -21.50 -14.93
CA PHE A 712 -16.67 -21.67 -15.65
C PHE A 712 -17.72 -20.64 -15.23
N ASN A 713 -18.59 -20.26 -16.16
CA ASN A 713 -19.84 -19.56 -15.86
C ASN A 713 -20.95 -20.23 -16.67
N PHE A 714 -21.87 -20.90 -15.97
CA PHE A 714 -23.02 -21.52 -16.60
C PHE A 714 -24.26 -20.74 -16.20
N SER A 715 -24.98 -20.23 -17.20
CA SER A 715 -26.29 -19.60 -17.00
C SER A 715 -27.37 -20.51 -17.55
N ILE A 716 -28.35 -20.91 -16.73
CA ILE A 716 -29.41 -21.84 -17.11
C ILE A 716 -30.75 -21.12 -17.06
N GLY A 717 -31.58 -21.28 -18.10
CA GLY A 717 -32.99 -20.85 -18.10
C GLY A 717 -33.21 -19.34 -18.29
N GLY A 718 -32.14 -18.54 -18.40
CA GLY A 718 -32.25 -17.12 -18.73
C GLY A 718 -30.93 -16.35 -18.64
N ASP A 719 -31.02 -15.05 -18.91
CA ASP A 719 -29.94 -14.09 -18.74
C ASP A 719 -30.30 -13.16 -17.56
N ILE A 720 -29.46 -13.13 -16.52
CA ILE A 720 -29.44 -12.03 -15.55
C ILE A 720 -28.07 -11.38 -15.62
N GLU A 721 -28.04 -10.08 -15.85
CA GLU A 721 -26.80 -9.31 -15.83
C GLU A 721 -26.30 -9.18 -14.38
N LEU A 722 -25.42 -10.11 -13.99
CA LEU A 722 -24.68 -10.05 -12.74
C LEU A 722 -23.18 -9.92 -13.04
N PRO A 723 -22.47 -9.00 -12.34
CA PRO A 723 -21.03 -8.91 -12.49
C PRO A 723 -20.38 -10.20 -11.99
N ARG A 724 -19.37 -10.69 -12.72
CA ARG A 724 -18.56 -11.84 -12.28
C ARG A 724 -17.85 -11.51 -10.98
N ARG A 725 -18.02 -12.38 -9.98
CA ARG A 725 -17.43 -12.26 -8.63
C ARG A 725 -16.33 -13.29 -8.42
N HIS A 726 -16.46 -14.47 -9.02
CA HIS A 726 -15.58 -15.61 -8.82
C HIS A 726 -15.22 -16.30 -10.13
N ASN A 727 -14.29 -17.27 -10.07
CA ASN A 727 -13.84 -17.99 -11.27
C ASN A 727 -14.82 -19.08 -11.72
N ARG A 728 -15.65 -19.58 -10.80
CA ARG A 728 -16.57 -20.70 -11.03
C ARG A 728 -17.96 -20.33 -10.54
N GLU A 729 -18.86 -20.02 -11.47
CA GLU A 729 -20.19 -19.52 -11.18
C GLU A 729 -21.27 -20.34 -11.88
N LEU A 730 -22.37 -20.55 -11.17
CA LEU A 730 -23.56 -21.19 -11.70
C LEU A 730 -24.76 -20.30 -11.42
N HIS A 731 -25.44 -19.87 -12.48
CA HIS A 731 -26.66 -19.07 -12.41
C HIS A 731 -27.80 -19.93 -12.94
N VAL A 732 -28.84 -20.12 -12.13
CA VAL A 732 -30.06 -20.85 -12.49
C VAL A 732 -31.21 -19.88 -12.36
N ILE A 733 -31.92 -19.67 -13.46
CA ILE A 733 -32.86 -18.56 -13.64
C ILE A 733 -34.15 -19.10 -14.24
N ASN A 734 -35.30 -18.74 -13.65
CA ASN A 734 -36.65 -19.09 -14.16
C ASN A 734 -36.77 -20.58 -14.53
N SER A 735 -36.35 -21.46 -13.62
CA SER A 735 -36.18 -22.87 -13.91
C SER A 735 -36.92 -23.75 -12.90
N ASP A 736 -37.44 -24.90 -13.37
CA ASP A 736 -38.10 -25.93 -12.56
C ASP A 736 -37.10 -26.79 -11.75
N GLY A 737 -36.21 -26.10 -11.04
CA GLY A 737 -35.20 -26.70 -10.16
C GLY A 737 -34.02 -27.33 -10.90
N LEU A 738 -33.06 -27.85 -10.14
CA LEU A 738 -31.92 -28.63 -10.62
C LEU A 738 -32.15 -30.09 -10.19
N LEU A 739 -32.40 -30.98 -11.16
CA LEU A 739 -32.55 -32.41 -10.87
C LEU A 739 -31.22 -32.98 -10.37
N PRO A 740 -31.20 -33.77 -9.27
CA PRO A 740 -29.97 -34.35 -8.76
C PRO A 740 -29.35 -35.36 -9.74
N SER A 741 -28.36 -34.93 -10.52
CA SER A 741 -27.49 -35.80 -11.34
C SER A 741 -26.05 -35.74 -10.82
N GLU A 742 -25.23 -36.71 -11.22
CA GLU A 742 -23.83 -36.72 -10.78
C GLU A 742 -23.01 -35.57 -11.40
N THR A 743 -23.33 -35.19 -12.64
CA THR A 743 -22.81 -33.98 -13.30
C THR A 743 -23.20 -32.71 -12.56
N VAL A 744 -24.49 -32.53 -12.19
CA VAL A 744 -24.97 -31.36 -11.45
C VAL A 744 -24.28 -31.26 -10.09
N LYS A 745 -24.20 -32.37 -9.34
CA LYS A 745 -23.47 -32.41 -8.06
C LYS A 745 -21.98 -32.06 -8.24
N MET A 746 -21.35 -32.54 -9.31
CA MET A 746 -19.94 -32.21 -9.62
C MET A 746 -19.76 -30.71 -9.88
N VAL A 747 -20.65 -30.08 -10.67
CA VAL A 747 -20.60 -28.63 -10.94
C VAL A 747 -20.77 -27.86 -9.64
N LEU A 748 -21.78 -28.20 -8.84
CA LEU A 748 -22.08 -27.54 -7.57
C LEU A 748 -20.94 -27.66 -6.55
N ARG A 749 -20.29 -28.82 -6.42
CA ARG A 749 -19.15 -29.02 -5.51
C ARG A 749 -17.98 -28.07 -5.77
N ARG A 750 -17.79 -27.65 -7.03
CA ARG A 750 -16.72 -26.73 -7.45
C ARG A 750 -17.19 -25.29 -7.61
N THR A 751 -18.50 -25.03 -7.49
CA THR A 751 -19.07 -23.71 -7.68
C THR A 751 -18.68 -22.78 -6.53
N GLN A 752 -18.13 -21.62 -6.88
CA GLN A 752 -17.74 -20.57 -5.92
C GLN A 752 -18.85 -19.53 -5.73
N SER A 753 -19.67 -19.30 -6.75
CA SER A 753 -20.87 -18.45 -6.69
C SER A 753 -22.07 -19.18 -7.23
N LEU A 754 -23.10 -19.35 -6.41
CA LEU A 754 -24.38 -19.92 -6.83
C LEU A 754 -25.46 -18.84 -6.79
N VAL A 755 -26.13 -18.64 -7.91
CA VAL A 755 -27.28 -17.73 -8.04
C VAL A 755 -28.49 -18.55 -8.44
N LEU A 756 -29.54 -18.50 -7.63
CA LEU A 756 -30.85 -19.07 -7.90
C LEU A 756 -31.86 -17.92 -7.99
N PHE A 757 -32.54 -17.79 -9.12
CA PHE A 757 -33.48 -16.70 -9.36
C PHE A 757 -34.78 -17.22 -9.93
N ASN A 758 -35.90 -17.00 -9.23
CA ASN A 758 -37.23 -17.49 -9.61
C ASN A 758 -37.25 -18.99 -9.94
N CYS A 759 -36.57 -19.80 -9.12
CA CYS A 759 -36.53 -21.25 -9.28
C CYS A 759 -37.65 -21.92 -8.47
N THR A 760 -38.32 -22.90 -9.07
CA THR A 760 -39.33 -23.75 -8.41
C THR A 760 -38.75 -25.15 -8.15
N GLY A 761 -39.44 -25.99 -7.37
CA GLY A 761 -39.06 -27.38 -7.12
C GLY A 761 -37.85 -27.60 -6.18
N ILE A 762 -37.26 -26.53 -5.64
CA ILE A 762 -36.14 -26.60 -4.68
C ILE A 762 -36.70 -26.36 -3.28
N MET A 763 -37.04 -27.43 -2.55
CA MET A 763 -37.44 -27.31 -1.15
C MET A 763 -36.26 -27.03 -0.22
N TRP A 764 -35.10 -27.64 -0.53
CA TRP A 764 -33.87 -27.55 0.25
C TRP A 764 -32.65 -27.44 -0.65
N ILE A 765 -31.83 -26.41 -0.44
CA ILE A 765 -30.62 -26.18 -1.26
C ILE A 765 -29.61 -27.31 -1.08
N SER A 766 -29.51 -27.86 0.13
CA SER A 766 -28.64 -29.02 0.44
C SER A 766 -28.98 -30.29 -0.33
N GLN A 767 -30.20 -30.43 -0.88
CA GLN A 767 -30.55 -31.59 -1.70
C GLN A 767 -30.08 -31.48 -3.15
N VAL A 768 -29.85 -30.25 -3.61
CA VAL A 768 -29.50 -29.97 -5.01
C VAL A 768 -28.03 -30.30 -5.29
N GLY A 769 -27.15 -30.14 -4.29
CA GLY A 769 -25.74 -30.48 -4.41
C GLY A 769 -25.14 -30.90 -3.07
N GLY A 770 -24.38 -31.99 -3.05
CA GLY A 770 -23.61 -32.38 -1.86
C GLY A 770 -22.54 -31.33 -1.50
N SER A 771 -22.07 -31.37 -0.25
CA SER A 771 -20.96 -30.57 0.33
C SER A 771 -20.47 -29.36 -0.49
N PHE A 772 -21.07 -28.19 -0.31
CA PHE A 772 -20.68 -26.90 -0.90
C PHE A 772 -19.31 -26.39 -0.38
N LYS A 773 -18.23 -27.14 -0.67
CA LYS A 773 -16.88 -26.90 -0.09
C LYS A 773 -16.19 -25.64 -0.63
N ASP A 774 -16.45 -25.31 -1.89
CA ASP A 774 -15.82 -24.17 -2.57
C ASP A 774 -16.70 -22.91 -2.58
N LEU A 775 -17.94 -23.00 -2.07
CA LEU A 775 -18.96 -21.97 -2.25
C LEU A 775 -18.68 -20.77 -1.35
N LYS A 776 -18.30 -19.65 -1.98
CA LYS A 776 -18.01 -18.37 -1.33
C LYS A 776 -19.21 -17.45 -1.29
N SER A 777 -20.11 -17.54 -2.26
CA SER A 777 -21.29 -16.68 -2.29
C SER A 777 -22.54 -17.40 -2.77
N LEU A 778 -23.65 -17.16 -2.06
CA LEU A 778 -24.96 -17.74 -2.35
C LEU A 778 -26.02 -16.64 -2.46
N PHE A 779 -26.72 -16.61 -3.60
CA PHE A 779 -27.82 -15.70 -3.89
C PHE A 779 -29.08 -16.51 -4.21
N VAL A 780 -30.17 -16.29 -3.48
CA VAL A 780 -31.44 -17.00 -3.67
C VAL A 780 -32.59 -16.01 -3.66
N HIS A 781 -33.13 -15.71 -4.84
CA HIS A 781 -34.09 -14.64 -5.05
C HIS A 781 -35.38 -15.18 -5.69
N GLY A 782 -36.54 -14.93 -5.10
CA GLY A 782 -37.83 -15.30 -5.71
C GLY A 782 -38.10 -16.81 -5.79
N CYS A 783 -37.38 -17.63 -5.02
CA CYS A 783 -37.55 -19.09 -4.99
C CYS A 783 -38.51 -19.49 -3.88
N ASP A 784 -39.82 -19.36 -4.12
CA ASP A 784 -40.84 -19.47 -3.07
C ASP A 784 -40.97 -20.87 -2.46
N ASP A 785 -40.57 -21.94 -3.16
CA ASP A 785 -40.62 -23.30 -2.63
C ASP A 785 -39.58 -23.59 -1.53
N VAL A 786 -38.55 -22.72 -1.40
CA VAL A 786 -37.46 -22.91 -0.44
C VAL A 786 -37.97 -22.70 0.98
N SER A 787 -38.14 -23.80 1.72
CA SER A 787 -38.53 -23.78 3.14
C SER A 787 -37.33 -23.65 4.08
N SER A 788 -36.18 -24.20 3.67
CA SER A 788 -34.92 -24.08 4.40
C SER A 788 -33.70 -24.26 3.49
N LEU A 789 -32.59 -23.64 3.87
CA LEU A 789 -31.32 -23.79 3.16
C LEU A 789 -30.55 -25.05 3.59
N MET A 790 -30.64 -25.43 4.87
CA MET A 790 -29.82 -26.47 5.47
C MET A 790 -30.68 -27.47 6.27
N VAL A 791 -30.63 -28.75 5.88
CA VAL A 791 -31.34 -29.85 6.54
C VAL A 791 -30.36 -30.74 7.31
N ARG A 792 -30.74 -31.14 8.54
CA ARG A 792 -30.08 -32.22 9.27
C ARG A 792 -30.48 -33.57 8.68
N GLY A 793 -29.51 -34.35 8.23
CA GLY A 793 -29.67 -35.74 7.81
C GLY A 793 -28.29 -36.36 7.66
N ASP A 794 -28.16 -37.63 8.01
CA ASP A 794 -26.92 -38.38 8.30
C ASP A 794 -25.89 -38.52 7.16
N ASP A 795 -26.00 -37.72 6.10
CA ASP A 795 -25.14 -37.64 4.91
C ASP A 795 -24.44 -36.28 4.73
N VAL A 796 -24.66 -35.29 5.63
CA VAL A 796 -23.72 -34.16 5.71
C VAL A 796 -22.47 -34.70 6.39
N ASP A 797 -21.56 -35.23 5.58
CA ASP A 797 -20.18 -35.53 5.97
C ASP A 797 -19.74 -34.49 7.00
N GLN A 798 -19.17 -34.95 8.11
CA GLN A 798 -18.63 -34.13 9.21
C GLN A 798 -17.45 -33.21 8.77
N ASN A 799 -17.34 -32.92 7.46
CA ASN A 799 -16.27 -32.24 6.77
C ASN A 799 -16.73 -30.89 6.19
N GLY A 800 -16.79 -29.86 7.03
CA GLY A 800 -16.56 -28.46 6.63
C GLY A 800 -17.40 -27.87 5.49
N ALA A 801 -18.62 -28.35 5.25
CA ALA A 801 -19.53 -27.72 4.30
C ALA A 801 -19.81 -26.26 4.73
N TRP A 802 -19.72 -25.30 3.81
CA TRP A 802 -19.97 -23.86 4.02
C TRP A 802 -18.88 -23.07 4.78
N GLU A 803 -17.75 -23.68 5.15
CA GLU A 803 -16.66 -22.99 5.88
C GLU A 803 -16.09 -21.78 5.14
N VAL A 804 -16.10 -21.80 3.81
CA VAL A 804 -15.56 -20.74 2.95
C VAL A 804 -16.62 -19.74 2.49
N LEU A 805 -17.87 -19.86 2.95
CA LEU A 805 -18.93 -18.94 2.59
C LEU A 805 -18.61 -17.53 3.13
N GLU A 806 -18.54 -16.55 2.25
CA GLU A 806 -18.21 -15.15 2.50
C GLU A 806 -19.46 -14.25 2.42
N THR A 807 -20.43 -14.57 1.56
CA THR A 807 -21.63 -13.76 1.31
C THR A 807 -22.89 -14.62 1.21
N LEU A 808 -23.94 -14.22 1.93
CA LEU A 808 -25.28 -14.81 1.83
C LEU A 808 -26.32 -13.71 1.53
N ASP A 809 -27.06 -13.88 0.44
CA ASP A 809 -28.08 -12.94 0.00
C ASP A 809 -29.40 -13.67 -0.35
N LEU A 810 -30.44 -13.48 0.46
CA LEU A 810 -31.73 -14.15 0.34
C LEU A 810 -32.84 -13.12 0.18
N ARG A 811 -33.62 -13.19 -0.89
CA ARG A 811 -34.66 -12.18 -1.17
C ARG A 811 -35.94 -12.79 -1.68
N ASN A 812 -37.08 -12.23 -1.27
CA ASN A 812 -38.40 -12.62 -1.78
C ASN A 812 -38.62 -14.13 -1.68
N LEU A 813 -38.47 -14.71 -0.49
CA LEU A 813 -38.66 -16.15 -0.26
C LEU A 813 -39.90 -16.34 0.61
N ALA A 814 -41.05 -16.54 -0.02
CA ALA A 814 -42.34 -16.52 0.67
C ALA A 814 -42.48 -17.60 1.75
N ASN A 815 -41.96 -18.81 1.51
CA ASN A 815 -42.07 -19.94 2.43
C ASN A 815 -40.81 -20.24 3.25
N LEU A 816 -39.79 -19.36 3.23
CA LEU A 816 -38.58 -19.58 4.01
C LEU A 816 -38.88 -19.45 5.51
N GLU A 817 -38.89 -20.58 6.23
CA GLU A 817 -39.17 -20.61 7.67
C GLU A 817 -37.89 -20.51 8.51
N THR A 818 -36.83 -21.21 8.08
CA THR A 818 -35.55 -21.27 8.79
C THR A 818 -34.37 -21.44 7.84
N ILE A 819 -33.26 -20.73 8.08
CA ILE A 819 -32.03 -20.91 7.29
C ILE A 819 -31.30 -22.19 7.73
N TRP A 820 -31.28 -22.47 9.04
CA TRP A 820 -30.56 -23.59 9.65
C TRP A 820 -31.50 -24.49 10.47
N MET A 821 -31.66 -25.75 10.07
CA MET A 821 -32.39 -26.75 10.87
C MET A 821 -31.45 -27.55 11.78
N GLY A 822 -31.48 -27.31 13.09
CA GLY A 822 -30.79 -28.12 14.11
C GLY A 822 -29.85 -27.34 15.03
N ARG A 823 -29.02 -28.05 15.80
CA ARG A 823 -28.02 -27.46 16.72
C ARG A 823 -26.79 -26.97 15.95
N ALA A 824 -26.05 -26.01 16.52
CA ALA A 824 -24.76 -25.58 16.00
C ALA A 824 -23.72 -26.73 16.08
N PRO A 825 -22.85 -26.91 15.08
CA PRO A 825 -21.74 -27.87 15.14
C PRO A 825 -20.68 -27.43 16.18
N ARG A 826 -20.06 -28.39 16.88
CA ARG A 826 -18.94 -28.09 17.80
C ARG A 826 -17.80 -27.43 17.01
N GLY A 827 -17.45 -26.19 17.36
CA GLY A 827 -16.36 -25.42 16.73
C GLY A 827 -16.79 -24.39 15.67
N GLY A 828 -18.08 -24.26 15.37
CA GLY A 828 -18.62 -23.29 14.40
C GLY A 828 -18.32 -23.64 12.93
N THR A 829 -19.21 -23.24 12.01
CA THR A 829 -19.13 -23.59 10.57
C THR A 829 -19.08 -22.41 9.61
N LEU A 830 -19.40 -21.19 10.05
CA LEU A 830 -19.47 -19.99 9.20
C LEU A 830 -18.38 -18.98 9.55
N GLY A 831 -17.14 -19.45 9.70
CA GLY A 831 -16.02 -18.60 10.11
C GLY A 831 -15.64 -17.50 9.10
N ASN A 832 -15.86 -17.72 7.81
CA ASN A 832 -15.50 -16.74 6.76
C ASN A 832 -16.63 -15.80 6.34
N LEU A 833 -17.84 -15.98 6.87
CA LEU A 833 -19.00 -15.18 6.47
C LEU A 833 -18.76 -13.72 6.84
N THR A 834 -18.84 -12.83 5.85
CA THR A 834 -18.58 -11.38 6.00
C THR A 834 -19.84 -10.54 5.88
N GLN A 835 -20.82 -10.99 5.10
CA GLN A 835 -22.03 -10.24 4.81
C GLN A 835 -23.26 -11.15 4.76
N ILE A 836 -24.32 -10.73 5.45
CA ILE A 836 -25.67 -11.32 5.38
C ILE A 836 -26.64 -10.24 4.90
N THR A 837 -27.37 -10.53 3.83
CA THR A 837 -28.46 -9.68 3.33
C THR A 837 -29.72 -10.52 3.18
N ILE A 838 -30.78 -10.17 3.89
CA ILE A 838 -32.05 -10.90 3.81
C ILE A 838 -33.20 -9.91 3.71
N SER A 839 -34.08 -10.13 2.73
CA SER A 839 -35.20 -9.23 2.50
C SER A 839 -36.48 -9.91 2.04
N CYS A 840 -37.63 -9.37 2.47
CA CYS A 840 -38.94 -9.80 1.98
C CYS A 840 -39.15 -11.32 2.19
N CYS A 841 -38.74 -11.84 3.36
CA CYS A 841 -38.92 -13.24 3.76
C CYS A 841 -39.91 -13.29 4.93
N PRO A 842 -41.23 -13.31 4.66
CA PRO A 842 -42.25 -13.04 5.69
C PRO A 842 -42.41 -14.15 6.74
N GLN A 843 -42.05 -15.40 6.42
CA GLN A 843 -42.15 -16.56 7.33
C GLN A 843 -40.88 -16.82 8.14
N LEU A 844 -39.77 -16.13 7.84
CA LEU A 844 -38.49 -16.37 8.48
C LEU A 844 -38.55 -15.93 9.94
N ARG A 845 -38.28 -16.87 10.87
CA ARG A 845 -38.39 -16.60 12.31
C ARG A 845 -37.10 -16.09 12.94
N SER A 846 -35.96 -16.46 12.38
CA SER A 846 -34.61 -16.18 12.90
C SER A 846 -33.56 -16.62 11.88
N LEU A 847 -32.33 -16.13 11.99
CA LEU A 847 -31.25 -16.45 11.05
C LEU A 847 -30.53 -17.77 11.39
N PHE A 848 -29.60 -17.72 12.34
CA PHE A 848 -28.72 -18.83 12.72
C PHE A 848 -28.70 -18.98 14.25
N PRO A 849 -28.43 -20.19 14.78
CA PRO A 849 -27.94 -20.35 16.14
C PRO A 849 -26.67 -19.53 16.35
N ILE A 850 -26.60 -18.75 17.42
CA ILE A 850 -25.47 -17.86 17.69
C ILE A 850 -24.14 -18.64 17.85
N GLY A 851 -24.19 -19.87 18.36
CA GLY A 851 -23.03 -20.76 18.50
C GLY A 851 -22.35 -21.19 17.18
N VAL A 852 -22.95 -20.88 16.02
CA VAL A 852 -22.26 -21.02 14.72
C VAL A 852 -21.13 -19.98 14.55
N PHE A 853 -21.16 -18.89 15.33
CA PHE A 853 -20.19 -17.81 15.34
C PHE A 853 -19.25 -17.88 16.55
N VAL A 854 -18.01 -18.33 16.31
CA VAL A 854 -16.93 -18.39 17.31
C VAL A 854 -16.02 -17.15 17.21
N LYS A 855 -15.07 -16.97 18.14
CA LYS A 855 -14.15 -15.79 18.21
C LYS A 855 -13.41 -15.44 16.91
N LYS A 856 -13.26 -16.40 15.98
CA LYS A 856 -12.58 -16.21 14.68
C LYS A 856 -13.51 -15.85 13.51
N ASN A 857 -14.82 -15.69 13.75
CA ASN A 857 -15.76 -15.30 12.69
C ASN A 857 -15.40 -13.92 12.10
N LYS A 858 -15.71 -13.70 10.81
CA LYS A 858 -15.36 -12.48 10.04
C LYS A 858 -16.58 -11.64 9.65
N LEU A 859 -17.73 -11.80 10.30
CA LEU A 859 -18.97 -11.12 9.94
C LEU A 859 -18.83 -9.62 10.19
N LYS A 860 -19.06 -8.82 9.15
CA LYS A 860 -18.92 -7.36 9.16
C LYS A 860 -20.26 -6.66 9.00
N GLU A 861 -21.14 -7.20 8.17
CA GLU A 861 -22.39 -6.53 7.81
C GLU A 861 -23.60 -7.44 7.90
N ILE A 862 -24.66 -6.93 8.52
CA ILE A 862 -25.98 -7.55 8.58
C ILE A 862 -27.00 -6.56 8.03
N HIS A 863 -27.75 -6.99 7.03
CA HIS A 863 -28.82 -6.22 6.40
C HIS A 863 -30.11 -7.05 6.42
N LEU A 864 -31.10 -6.64 7.21
CA LEU A 864 -32.40 -7.30 7.30
C LEU A 864 -33.49 -6.28 7.01
N TRP A 865 -34.35 -6.56 6.05
CA TRP A 865 -35.55 -5.74 5.84
C TRP A 865 -36.79 -6.52 5.42
N GLU A 866 -37.98 -6.01 5.78
CA GLU A 866 -39.28 -6.58 5.38
C GLU A 866 -39.46 -8.07 5.73
N CYS A 867 -39.03 -8.49 6.92
CA CYS A 867 -39.16 -9.86 7.41
C CYS A 867 -40.09 -9.90 8.64
N ALA A 868 -41.39 -10.09 8.39
CA ALA A 868 -42.45 -9.87 9.39
C ALA A 868 -42.45 -10.83 10.58
N SER A 869 -41.91 -12.05 10.43
CA SER A 869 -41.93 -13.08 11.47
C SER A 869 -40.67 -13.17 12.33
N ILE A 870 -39.64 -12.35 12.05
CA ILE A 870 -38.41 -12.38 12.84
C ILE A 870 -38.70 -11.84 14.24
N GLU A 871 -38.55 -12.70 15.25
CA GLU A 871 -38.70 -12.33 16.67
C GLU A 871 -37.33 -12.08 17.33
N GLU A 872 -36.32 -12.85 16.91
CA GLU A 872 -34.91 -12.71 17.29
C GLU A 872 -34.02 -12.89 16.05
N VAL A 873 -32.97 -12.06 15.90
CA VAL A 873 -32.06 -12.17 14.74
C VAL A 873 -31.25 -13.46 14.82
N PHE A 874 -30.60 -13.71 15.95
CA PHE A 874 -29.88 -14.94 16.22
C PHE A 874 -30.60 -15.78 17.28
N GLN A 875 -30.75 -17.07 17.02
CA GLN A 875 -31.32 -18.02 17.98
C GLN A 875 -30.33 -18.23 19.13
N GLY A 876 -30.79 -18.10 20.39
CA GLY A 876 -29.99 -18.46 21.56
C GLY A 876 -29.88 -19.97 21.74
N GLU A 877 -28.79 -20.47 22.31
CA GLU A 877 -28.65 -21.88 22.64
C GLU A 877 -29.41 -22.23 23.92
N VAL A 878 -30.30 -23.22 23.84
CA VAL A 878 -30.85 -23.85 25.06
C VAL A 878 -29.75 -24.71 25.65
N LEU A 879 -29.08 -24.19 26.69
CA LEU A 879 -28.21 -24.95 27.59
C LEU A 879 -29.04 -26.00 28.35
N GLU A 880 -29.29 -27.15 27.73
CA GLU A 880 -29.56 -28.35 28.53
C GLU A 880 -28.23 -28.92 28.99
N ALA A 881 -27.95 -28.73 30.28
CA ALA A 881 -26.84 -29.33 31.01
C ALA A 881 -26.76 -30.83 30.69
N ARG A 882 -25.82 -31.22 29.83
CA ARG A 882 -25.37 -32.61 29.74
C ARG A 882 -24.20 -32.77 30.69
N ALA A 883 -24.52 -33.26 31.88
CA ALA A 883 -23.55 -33.84 32.79
C ALA A 883 -22.75 -34.92 32.03
N GLY A 884 -21.48 -34.64 31.77
CA GLY A 884 -20.54 -35.55 31.14
C GLY A 884 -19.20 -34.83 31.03
N GLY A 885 -18.36 -35.02 32.06
CA GLY A 885 -17.12 -34.29 32.23
C GLY A 885 -16.14 -34.48 31.08
N ASP A 886 -15.63 -33.37 30.57
CA ASP A 886 -14.21 -33.04 30.63
C ASP A 886 -14.08 -31.50 30.47
N GLY A 887 -13.08 -30.92 31.11
CA GLY A 887 -12.94 -29.47 31.31
C GLY A 887 -12.50 -28.67 30.08
N ASP A 888 -13.29 -28.70 29.01
CA ASP A 888 -13.13 -27.79 27.88
C ASP A 888 -13.89 -26.49 28.14
N ILE A 889 -13.17 -25.36 28.19
CA ILE A 889 -13.69 -24.01 28.37
C ILE A 889 -14.62 -23.70 27.18
N GLU A 890 -15.93 -23.65 27.42
CA GLU A 890 -16.93 -23.26 26.41
C GLU A 890 -16.61 -21.85 25.89
N GLU A 891 -16.33 -21.73 24.58
CA GLU A 891 -16.02 -20.43 23.95
C GLU A 891 -17.30 -19.57 23.87
N GLU A 892 -17.33 -18.47 24.63
CA GLU A 892 -18.38 -17.43 24.56
C GLU A 892 -18.66 -17.01 23.10
N ALA A 893 -19.94 -17.01 22.71
CA ALA A 893 -20.38 -16.55 21.39
C ALA A 893 -20.06 -15.05 21.20
N CYS A 894 -19.38 -14.70 20.11
CA CYS A 894 -18.86 -13.35 19.89
C CYS A 894 -18.92 -12.96 18.41
N LEU A 895 -19.23 -11.68 18.14
CA LEU A 895 -19.25 -11.10 16.80
C LEU A 895 -18.25 -9.93 16.72
N PRO A 896 -16.94 -10.23 16.86
CA PRO A 896 -15.93 -9.21 17.16
C PRO A 896 -15.64 -8.24 16.01
N PHE A 897 -16.01 -8.61 14.77
CA PHE A 897 -15.73 -7.81 13.57
C PHE A 897 -16.98 -7.17 12.95
N LEU A 898 -18.14 -7.27 13.61
CA LEU A 898 -19.38 -6.71 13.10
C LEU A 898 -19.31 -5.18 13.18
N THR A 899 -19.29 -4.52 12.02
CA THR A 899 -19.19 -3.06 11.91
C THR A 899 -20.51 -2.40 11.58
N ARG A 900 -21.43 -3.11 10.91
CA ARG A 900 -22.67 -2.52 10.39
C ARG A 900 -23.89 -3.42 10.59
N VAL A 901 -24.95 -2.86 11.16
CA VAL A 901 -26.24 -3.53 11.36
C VAL A 901 -27.38 -2.65 10.86
N ILE A 902 -28.12 -3.14 9.86
CA ILE A 902 -29.30 -2.47 9.30
C ILE A 902 -30.52 -3.36 9.47
N LEU A 903 -31.52 -2.88 10.21
CA LEU A 903 -32.77 -3.57 10.53
C LEU A 903 -33.95 -2.68 10.13
N LYS A 904 -34.74 -3.08 9.14
CA LYS A 904 -35.88 -2.28 8.65
C LYS A 904 -37.16 -3.10 8.54
N ASP A 905 -38.29 -2.54 8.94
CA ASP A 905 -39.61 -3.15 8.71
C ASP A 905 -39.70 -4.59 9.30
N LEU A 906 -39.24 -4.74 10.55
CA LEU A 906 -39.27 -5.98 11.33
C LEU A 906 -40.27 -5.82 12.52
N PRO A 907 -41.59 -5.94 12.29
CA PRO A 907 -42.61 -5.60 13.28
C PRO A 907 -42.61 -6.47 14.53
N ARG A 908 -42.11 -7.71 14.44
CA ARG A 908 -42.07 -8.68 15.56
C ARG A 908 -40.71 -8.76 16.26
N LEU A 909 -39.70 -8.05 15.78
CA LEU A 909 -38.35 -8.15 16.32
C LEU A 909 -38.30 -7.58 17.74
N THR A 910 -37.99 -8.43 18.72
CA THR A 910 -37.91 -8.04 20.14
C THR A 910 -36.47 -7.85 20.62
N VAL A 911 -35.54 -8.65 20.10
CA VAL A 911 -34.13 -8.70 20.53
C VAL A 911 -33.23 -9.12 19.37
N VAL A 912 -32.00 -8.58 19.31
CA VAL A 912 -31.01 -9.02 18.30
C VAL A 912 -30.47 -10.42 18.65
N CYS A 913 -30.04 -10.61 19.91
CA CYS A 913 -29.63 -11.91 20.44
C CYS A 913 -29.79 -11.91 21.98
N LYS A 914 -30.33 -12.99 22.54
CA LYS A 914 -30.55 -13.11 24.00
C LYS A 914 -29.27 -13.22 24.82
N GLU A 915 -28.20 -13.76 24.24
CA GLU A 915 -26.90 -13.97 24.91
C GLU A 915 -26.03 -12.70 24.96
N GLU A 916 -26.49 -11.59 24.36
CA GLU A 916 -25.79 -10.30 24.30
C GLU A 916 -24.31 -10.42 23.85
N PRO A 917 -24.04 -10.83 22.60
CA PRO A 917 -22.69 -11.02 22.11
C PRO A 917 -21.87 -9.73 22.20
N PHE A 918 -20.56 -9.86 22.45
CA PHE A 918 -19.65 -8.72 22.48
C PHE A 918 -19.44 -8.14 21.07
N LEU A 919 -19.67 -6.82 20.91
CA LEU A 919 -19.63 -6.07 19.64
C LEU A 919 -18.64 -4.88 19.69
N PRO A 920 -17.32 -5.13 19.76
CA PRO A 920 -16.32 -4.09 19.98
C PRO A 920 -16.12 -3.14 18.78
N LEU A 921 -16.37 -3.61 17.56
CA LEU A 921 -16.08 -2.87 16.32
C LEU A 921 -17.33 -2.33 15.62
N LEU A 922 -18.48 -2.32 16.30
CA LEU A 922 -19.72 -1.82 15.72
C LEU A 922 -19.61 -0.31 15.47
N GLU A 923 -19.75 0.12 14.22
CA GLU A 923 -19.60 1.53 13.78
C GLU A 923 -20.95 2.16 13.46
N GLU A 924 -21.83 1.44 12.76
CA GLU A 924 -23.13 1.95 12.30
C GLU A 924 -24.28 0.99 12.66
N VAL A 925 -25.33 1.55 13.25
CA VAL A 925 -26.60 0.86 13.49
C VAL A 925 -27.73 1.67 12.87
N GLU A 926 -28.55 1.05 12.02
CA GLU A 926 -29.76 1.64 11.48
C GLU A 926 -30.98 0.78 11.80
N VAL A 927 -31.95 1.34 12.52
CA VAL A 927 -33.21 0.69 12.88
C VAL A 927 -34.38 1.50 12.36
N LYS A 928 -35.25 0.89 11.56
CA LYS A 928 -36.40 1.53 10.94
C LYS A 928 -37.65 0.65 11.08
N SER A 929 -38.79 1.20 11.47
CA SER A 929 -40.05 0.42 11.58
C SER A 929 -39.95 -0.88 12.41
N CYS A 930 -39.19 -0.89 13.52
CA CYS A 930 -39.03 -2.04 14.43
C CYS A 930 -39.58 -1.73 15.84
N PRO A 931 -40.90 -1.61 16.03
CA PRO A 931 -41.51 -1.03 17.23
C PRO A 931 -41.32 -1.86 18.51
N LEU A 932 -41.05 -3.16 18.39
CA LEU A 932 -40.86 -4.05 19.55
C LEU A 932 -39.40 -4.18 20.00
N LEU A 933 -38.44 -3.66 19.21
CA LEU A 933 -37.02 -3.75 19.52
C LEU A 933 -36.64 -2.69 20.57
N LYS A 934 -36.54 -3.11 21.83
CA LYS A 934 -36.30 -2.20 22.96
C LYS A 934 -34.87 -2.21 23.50
N ASN A 935 -34.06 -3.19 23.09
CA ASN A 935 -32.68 -3.35 23.56
C ASN A 935 -31.73 -3.56 22.38
N LEU A 936 -30.53 -3.00 22.45
CA LEU A 936 -29.43 -3.30 21.55
C LEU A 936 -28.26 -3.87 22.38
N PRO A 937 -27.51 -4.87 21.87
CA PRO A 937 -26.36 -5.47 22.55
C PRO A 937 -25.12 -4.53 22.50
N ILE A 938 -25.26 -3.30 23.00
CA ILE A 938 -24.22 -2.27 23.04
C ILE A 938 -23.85 -2.02 24.51
N ARG A 939 -22.62 -2.37 24.89
CA ARG A 939 -22.13 -2.29 26.29
C ARG A 939 -21.31 -1.02 26.58
N ASP A 940 -20.73 -0.38 25.57
CA ASP A 940 -19.97 0.88 25.70
C ASP A 940 -19.98 1.69 24.39
N ILE A 941 -19.32 2.85 24.37
CA ILE A 941 -19.23 3.74 23.19
C ILE A 941 -18.42 3.11 22.06
N GLY A 942 -17.43 2.27 22.40
CA GLY A 942 -16.65 1.47 21.46
C GLY A 942 -16.17 2.24 20.24
N ALA A 943 -16.45 1.66 19.06
CA ALA A 943 -16.18 2.23 17.75
C ALA A 943 -17.41 2.89 17.10
N ILE A 944 -18.52 3.07 17.83
CA ILE A 944 -19.78 3.56 17.25
C ILE A 944 -19.59 4.99 16.75
N GLN A 945 -19.88 5.18 15.47
CA GLN A 945 -19.83 6.47 14.79
C GLN A 945 -21.23 7.04 14.59
N GLN A 946 -22.24 6.18 14.36
CA GLN A 946 -23.57 6.62 13.98
C GLN A 946 -24.66 5.62 14.38
N ILE A 947 -25.76 6.13 14.95
CA ILE A 947 -27.01 5.37 15.14
C ILE A 947 -28.14 6.10 14.45
N LYS A 948 -28.90 5.40 13.61
CA LYS A 948 -30.03 5.94 12.85
C LYS A 948 -31.33 5.26 13.27
N GLY A 949 -32.38 6.05 13.49
CA GLY A 949 -33.72 5.52 13.74
C GLY A 949 -34.74 6.61 14.01
N SER A 950 -35.99 6.23 14.31
CA SER A 950 -37.01 7.21 14.68
C SER A 950 -36.81 7.72 16.10
N LYS A 951 -37.19 8.97 16.35
CA LYS A 951 -37.11 9.58 17.68
C LYS A 951 -37.92 8.81 18.73
N ILE A 952 -39.10 8.31 18.35
CA ILE A 952 -39.97 7.52 19.24
C ILE A 952 -39.27 6.23 19.68
N TRP A 953 -38.64 5.52 18.74
CA TRP A 953 -37.89 4.31 19.05
C TRP A 953 -36.69 4.60 19.97
N TRP A 954 -35.93 5.66 19.68
CA TRP A 954 -34.80 6.09 20.48
C TRP A 954 -35.17 6.37 21.94
N GLU A 955 -36.31 7.04 22.17
CA GLU A 955 -36.82 7.34 23.50
C GLU A 955 -37.29 6.09 24.27
N GLN A 956 -37.74 5.05 23.56
CA GLN A 956 -38.19 3.78 24.14
C GLN A 956 -37.07 2.76 24.39
N LEU A 957 -35.86 3.02 23.86
CA LEU A 957 -34.73 2.13 24.01
C LEU A 957 -34.28 2.05 25.48
N LYS A 958 -34.12 0.84 26.01
CA LYS A 958 -33.58 0.61 27.34
C LYS A 958 -32.05 0.57 27.27
N TRP A 959 -31.42 1.44 28.05
CA TRP A 959 -29.97 1.53 28.14
C TRP A 959 -29.48 0.90 29.45
N GLN A 960 -28.30 0.27 29.42
CA GLN A 960 -27.69 -0.34 30.60
C GLN A 960 -27.38 0.71 31.70
N ASN A 961 -27.01 1.93 31.30
CA ASN A 961 -26.88 3.07 32.19
C ASN A 961 -27.15 4.40 31.44
N GLU A 962 -27.41 5.48 32.18
CA GLU A 962 -27.68 6.82 31.61
C GLU A 962 -26.44 7.48 30.98
N SER A 963 -25.23 7.08 31.37
CA SER A 963 -23.99 7.62 30.80
C SER A 963 -23.79 7.18 29.35
N ILE A 964 -24.08 5.92 29.01
CA ILE A 964 -24.04 5.41 27.63
C ILE A 964 -25.09 6.12 26.78
N LYS A 965 -26.34 6.24 27.27
CA LYS A 965 -27.41 6.97 26.56
C LYS A 965 -26.99 8.41 26.22
N THR A 966 -26.46 9.13 27.21
CA THR A 966 -26.02 10.52 27.04
C THR A 966 -24.88 10.64 26.03
N ALA A 967 -23.93 9.70 26.04
CA ALA A 967 -22.84 9.67 25.08
C ALA A 967 -23.33 9.38 23.65
N MET A 968 -24.24 8.42 23.50
CA MET A 968 -24.79 8.02 22.21
C MET A 968 -25.75 9.04 21.61
N GLN A 969 -26.38 9.89 22.43
CA GLN A 969 -27.31 10.94 21.97
C GLN A 969 -26.68 11.88 20.94
N ARG A 970 -25.37 12.10 20.99
CA ARG A 970 -24.63 12.94 20.02
C ARG A 970 -24.37 12.24 18.70
N LEU A 971 -24.44 10.92 18.68
CA LEU A 971 -24.22 10.05 17.51
C LEU A 971 -25.54 9.60 16.86
N PHE A 972 -26.67 9.85 17.53
CA PHE A 972 -28.00 9.55 17.04
C PHE A 972 -28.45 10.53 15.96
N LEU A 973 -28.96 10.00 14.86
CA LEU A 973 -29.56 10.74 13.76
C LEU A 973 -30.99 10.26 13.53
N ASP A 974 -31.91 11.21 13.63
CA ASP A 974 -33.33 10.98 13.38
C ASP A 974 -33.57 10.84 11.88
N ASN A 975 -34.20 9.73 11.49
CA ASN A 975 -34.53 9.46 10.10
C ASN A 975 -35.85 10.12 9.66
N GLY A 976 -36.54 10.86 10.55
CA GLY A 976 -37.70 11.70 10.22
C GLY A 976 -39.04 10.95 10.15
N GLU A 977 -39.15 9.83 10.87
CA GLU A 977 -40.38 9.02 10.98
C GLU A 977 -41.16 9.25 12.27
#